data_AF-A0A1V5Q7Q6-F1
#
_entry.id   AF-A0A1V5Q7Q6-F1
#
_cell.length_a   1.000
_cell.length_b   1.000
_cell.length_c   1.000
_cell.angle_alpha   90.00
_cell.angle_beta   90.00
_cell.angle_gamma   90.00
#
_symmetry.space_group_name_H-M   'P 1'
#
loop_
_entity.id
_entity.type
_entity.pdbx_description
1 polymer ?
#
loop_
_entity_poly.entity_id
_entity_poly.type
_entity_poly.pdbx_seq_one_letter_code
_entity_poly.pdbx_strand_id
1 'polypeptide(L)'
;MYDHRPVTLQANAEWVTLAYEKEIVPGSALDFSGMGFVDAPAGKHGWLKAKGPHFEFEGMPGVAQRFYGVNFCGTANFPSAAQAEQLADRFVRLGYNSVRIHQYDNGCVQGSADGLTLNPEQMAKLDGFIAACIKRGLYVTTDLFVSRKVQWRHIGVDRDGQVEMQVFKALIAVHEPAYQNWAAFAKAFLTHVNPQTGRRYADEPGMPFLSMVNEGSIGYAVQEARKTPAMQAAWAAWLKEKRAKDPAFAEIPDQMPLGMSGKAGSAGALFIADTEAKMITRMKAFLRNEIGCRALITDYNCGTHYQPLQPVREALYDYVDDHFYVDHPHFLEKKWSLPSRCPNENPLRSGCRTPCDVAFTRLANKPFAVSEYNFSGPGMFRGVGGIMTGAMGALQDWSALWRFEYAHRLENMFDGEGTAGYFDISTDPLSQASERASLCLFLRRDLAPAAEQVAVALPAREVGTLQEKATRVSPSWSSAAWNARVATYAAEAALPGWRLVSGSEAYATNAAAAFAPLTNAVGALAIDQARGAFTVTTERTVGGFAEAGRVEAGPLTVEISGTPATVWVSALDRAPVSESKRLLLTHLTDVQNTGVSYAEKARKTLLAWGKTPYLVRVGAAEVTLALKEPGAYTVHALATSGRRLERVASKVVDGKLCFTASVANKDGAHMLYEIVRE
;
A
#
# COMPACT_ATOMS: atom_id res chain seq x y z
N MET A 1 7.56 28.60 21.44
CA MET A 1 7.29 27.76 22.62
C MET A 1 6.18 26.80 22.27
N TYR A 2 6.42 25.48 22.33
CA TYR A 2 5.37 24.50 22.10
C TYR A 2 4.48 24.43 23.35
N ASP A 3 3.15 24.48 23.17
CA ASP A 3 2.19 24.28 24.27
C ASP A 3 2.17 22.78 24.63
N HIS A 4 2.94 22.41 25.65
CA HIS A 4 3.14 21.03 26.11
C HIS A 4 2.01 20.50 27.00
N ARG A 5 0.85 21.17 27.02
CA ARG A 5 -0.29 20.67 27.81
C ARG A 5 -0.93 19.47 27.09
N PRO A 6 -1.19 18.36 27.80
CA PRO A 6 -1.93 17.26 27.25
C PRO A 6 -3.31 17.70 26.77
N VAL A 7 -3.80 17.07 25.69
CA VAL A 7 -5.13 17.30 25.15
C VAL A 7 -5.88 15.98 25.03
N THR A 8 -7.13 15.97 25.47
CA THR A 8 -8.05 14.84 25.30
C THR A 8 -9.24 15.32 24.48
N LEU A 9 -9.56 14.61 23.39
CA LEU A 9 -10.66 15.01 22.51
C LEU A 9 -11.99 14.48 23.02
N GLN A 10 -13.02 15.32 22.99
CA GLN A 10 -14.38 15.01 23.41
C GLN A 10 -15.36 15.69 22.44
N ALA A 11 -16.59 15.17 22.36
CA ALA A 11 -17.63 15.82 21.59
C ALA A 11 -17.92 17.22 22.15
N ASN A 12 -17.88 18.23 21.28
CA ASN A 12 -18.12 19.65 21.59
C ASN A 12 -18.36 20.44 20.28
N ALA A 13 -18.28 21.77 20.33
CA ALA A 13 -18.48 22.61 19.14
C ALA A 13 -17.42 22.39 18.02
N GLU A 14 -16.25 21.82 18.34
CA GLU A 14 -15.18 21.51 17.39
C GLU A 14 -15.20 20.06 16.89
N TRP A 15 -15.89 19.16 17.61
CA TRP A 15 -15.91 17.72 17.36
C TRP A 15 -17.30 17.14 17.54
N VAL A 16 -17.85 16.54 16.49
CA VAL A 16 -19.18 15.91 16.53
C VAL A 16 -19.08 14.40 16.36
N THR A 17 -20.01 13.65 16.95
CA THR A 17 -19.98 12.19 16.90
C THR A 17 -20.39 11.65 15.53
N LEU A 18 -19.74 10.57 15.09
CA LEU A 18 -20.09 9.81 13.89
C LEU A 18 -20.54 8.39 14.25
N ALA A 19 -21.72 8.01 13.77
CA ALA A 19 -22.15 6.62 13.70
C ALA A 19 -21.48 5.96 12.49
N TYR A 20 -20.74 4.88 12.72
CA TYR A 20 -20.04 4.16 11.66
C TYR A 20 -20.76 2.85 11.33
N GLU A 21 -21.39 2.82 10.15
CA GLU A 21 -22.00 1.65 9.53
C GLU A 21 -20.99 1.05 8.52
N LYS A 22 -20.63 -0.23 8.68
CA LYS A 22 -19.63 -0.92 7.83
C LYS A 22 -20.23 -1.57 6.58
N GLU A 23 -21.48 -2.00 6.66
CA GLU A 23 -22.16 -2.67 5.55
C GLU A 23 -22.62 -1.68 4.50
N ILE A 24 -22.18 -1.88 3.26
CA ILE A 24 -22.61 -1.05 2.13
C ILE A 24 -24.00 -1.49 1.69
N VAL A 25 -24.93 -0.53 1.65
CA VAL A 25 -26.28 -0.75 1.14
C VAL A 25 -26.20 -1.02 -0.37
N PRO A 26 -26.74 -2.16 -0.86
CA PRO A 26 -26.76 -2.47 -2.29
C PRO A 26 -27.41 -1.36 -3.13
N GLY A 27 -26.81 -1.03 -4.26
CA GLY A 27 -27.27 0.02 -5.18
C GLY A 27 -27.10 1.46 -4.68
N SER A 28 -26.59 1.67 -3.47
CA SER A 28 -26.28 3.01 -2.95
C SER A 28 -25.15 3.70 -3.72
N ALA A 29 -24.91 4.98 -3.43
CA ALA A 29 -23.79 5.72 -4.01
C ALA A 29 -22.41 5.20 -3.60
N LEU A 30 -22.34 4.35 -2.57
CA LEU A 30 -21.11 3.69 -2.11
C LEU A 30 -20.99 2.24 -2.60
N ASP A 31 -21.98 1.71 -3.31
CA ASP A 31 -21.92 0.37 -3.92
C ASP A 31 -21.23 0.42 -5.28
N PHE A 32 -19.97 0.00 -5.30
CA PHE A 32 -19.10 0.00 -6.48
C PHE A 32 -19.13 -1.34 -7.22
N SER A 33 -19.98 -2.29 -6.80
CA SER A 33 -20.09 -3.61 -7.46
C SER A 33 -20.48 -3.50 -8.94
N GLY A 34 -21.22 -2.45 -9.32
CA GLY A 34 -21.62 -2.16 -10.71
C GLY A 34 -20.54 -1.52 -11.59
N MET A 35 -19.34 -1.25 -11.08
CA MET A 35 -18.27 -0.57 -11.83
C MET A 35 -17.50 -1.48 -12.80
N GLY A 36 -17.70 -2.80 -12.73
CA GLY A 36 -17.03 -3.78 -13.58
C GLY A 36 -15.58 -4.07 -13.21
N PHE A 37 -15.21 -3.95 -11.93
CA PHE A 37 -13.86 -4.22 -11.45
C PHE A 37 -13.57 -5.70 -11.19
N VAL A 38 -14.61 -6.50 -10.98
CA VAL A 38 -14.52 -7.95 -10.76
C VAL A 38 -15.14 -8.69 -11.93
N ASP A 39 -14.58 -9.86 -12.23
CA ASP A 39 -15.12 -10.76 -13.23
C ASP A 39 -15.10 -12.21 -12.71
N ALA A 40 -16.19 -12.60 -12.06
CA ALA A 40 -16.25 -13.82 -11.27
C ALA A 40 -16.37 -15.12 -12.11
N PRO A 41 -15.83 -16.25 -11.63
CA PRO A 41 -14.88 -16.36 -10.51
C PRO A 41 -13.46 -15.91 -10.90
N ALA A 42 -12.64 -15.54 -9.90
CA ALA A 42 -11.23 -15.22 -10.11
C ALA A 42 -10.49 -16.44 -10.69
N GLY A 43 -9.57 -16.19 -11.63
CA GLY A 43 -8.81 -17.24 -12.31
C GLY A 43 -9.53 -17.90 -13.49
N LYS A 44 -10.78 -17.53 -13.82
CA LYS A 44 -11.49 -18.09 -14.98
C LYS A 44 -10.83 -17.82 -16.34
N HIS A 45 -9.99 -16.78 -16.41
CA HIS A 45 -9.21 -16.41 -17.60
C HIS A 45 -7.83 -17.09 -17.63
N GLY A 46 -7.61 -18.11 -16.79
CA GLY A 46 -6.32 -18.79 -16.66
C GLY A 46 -5.33 -18.04 -15.78
N TRP A 47 -4.05 -18.42 -15.85
CA TRP A 47 -3.02 -17.81 -15.02
C TRP A 47 -2.69 -16.39 -15.45
N LEU A 48 -2.26 -15.57 -14.49
CA LEU A 48 -1.70 -14.27 -14.76
C LEU A 48 -0.27 -14.40 -15.30
N LYS A 49 0.11 -13.52 -16.23
CA LYS A 49 1.44 -13.43 -16.83
C LYS A 49 1.98 -12.02 -16.68
N ALA A 50 3.28 -11.90 -16.39
CA ALA A 50 4.00 -10.64 -16.55
C ALA A 50 4.37 -10.45 -18.04
N LYS A 51 3.98 -9.31 -18.62
CA LYS A 51 4.22 -8.93 -20.02
C LYS A 51 4.77 -7.51 -20.06
N GLY A 52 6.10 -7.40 -20.11
CA GLY A 52 6.78 -6.11 -19.97
C GLY A 52 6.33 -5.41 -18.67
N PRO A 53 5.87 -4.15 -18.72
CA PRO A 53 5.49 -3.40 -17.52
C PRO A 53 4.09 -3.72 -16.97
N HIS A 54 3.35 -4.69 -17.49
CA HIS A 54 1.96 -4.97 -17.08
C HIS A 54 1.66 -6.46 -16.89
N PHE A 55 0.54 -6.74 -16.22
CA PHE A 55 -0.02 -8.08 -16.11
C PHE A 55 -1.08 -8.35 -17.19
N GLU A 56 -1.16 -9.58 -17.67
CA GLU A 56 -2.22 -10.06 -18.58
C GLU A 56 -2.69 -11.45 -18.14
N PHE A 57 -3.97 -11.77 -18.35
CA PHE A 57 -4.44 -13.16 -18.19
C PHE A 57 -4.14 -13.99 -19.44
N GLU A 58 -3.89 -15.29 -19.26
CA GLU A 58 -3.69 -16.25 -20.35
C GLU A 58 -4.80 -16.21 -21.41
N GLY A 59 -6.05 -16.12 -20.98
CA GLY A 59 -7.24 -16.04 -21.84
C GLY A 59 -7.58 -14.64 -22.34
N MET A 60 -6.82 -13.61 -21.95
CA MET A 60 -7.04 -12.21 -22.38
C MET A 60 -5.71 -11.55 -22.82
N PRO A 61 -5.03 -12.11 -23.84
CA PRO A 61 -3.75 -11.56 -24.30
C PRO A 61 -3.91 -10.11 -24.80
N GLY A 62 -2.93 -9.26 -24.49
CA GLY A 62 -2.94 -7.84 -24.85
C GLY A 62 -3.82 -6.94 -23.97
N VAL A 63 -4.54 -7.50 -22.98
CA VAL A 63 -5.39 -6.72 -22.07
C VAL A 63 -4.70 -6.57 -20.71
N ALA A 64 -4.14 -5.39 -20.47
CA ALA A 64 -3.47 -5.06 -19.21
C ALA A 64 -4.45 -5.06 -18.01
N GLN A 65 -4.12 -5.85 -17.00
CA GLN A 65 -4.89 -6.04 -15.77
C GLN A 65 -4.33 -5.18 -14.62
N ARG A 66 -5.23 -4.61 -13.81
CA ARG A 66 -4.90 -3.87 -12.58
C ARG A 66 -5.60 -4.48 -11.39
N PHE A 67 -4.89 -4.56 -10.26
CA PHE A 67 -5.42 -5.10 -9.01
C PHE A 67 -5.46 -4.02 -7.93
N TYR A 68 -6.56 -3.93 -7.21
CA TYR A 68 -6.68 -3.07 -6.04
C TYR A 68 -7.37 -3.83 -4.92
N GLY A 69 -6.76 -3.81 -3.74
CA GLY A 69 -7.22 -4.59 -2.61
C GLY A 69 -6.75 -4.09 -1.25
N VAL A 70 -6.93 -4.97 -0.29
CA VAL A 70 -6.61 -4.75 1.13
C VAL A 70 -5.97 -6.00 1.73
N ASN A 71 -5.18 -5.80 2.77
CA ASN A 71 -4.55 -6.88 3.53
C ASN A 71 -5.45 -7.33 4.70
N PHE A 72 -5.31 -8.60 5.09
CA PHE A 72 -5.92 -9.17 6.30
C PHE A 72 -4.81 -9.71 7.16
N CYS A 73 -4.72 -9.30 8.43
CA CYS A 73 -3.71 -9.81 9.35
C CYS A 73 -4.31 -10.67 10.46
N GLY A 74 -3.47 -11.53 11.05
CA GLY A 74 -3.81 -12.26 12.27
C GLY A 74 -5.12 -13.04 12.16
N THR A 75 -6.03 -12.83 13.12
CA THR A 75 -7.29 -13.58 13.19
C THR A 75 -8.29 -13.20 12.11
N ALA A 76 -8.11 -12.06 11.42
CA ALA A 76 -9.00 -11.62 10.35
C ALA A 76 -9.01 -12.59 9.14
N ASN A 77 -7.96 -13.40 8.99
CA ASN A 77 -7.85 -14.41 7.93
C ASN A 77 -8.75 -15.64 8.14
N PHE A 78 -9.34 -15.81 9.32
CA PHE A 78 -10.02 -17.04 9.72
C PHE A 78 -11.51 -16.83 10.10
N PRO A 79 -12.34 -16.19 9.25
CA PRO A 79 -13.76 -16.04 9.52
C PRO A 79 -14.51 -17.38 9.45
N SER A 80 -15.70 -17.46 10.07
CA SER A 80 -16.64 -18.55 9.80
C SER A 80 -17.14 -18.51 8.34
N ALA A 81 -17.73 -19.59 7.85
CA ALA A 81 -18.24 -19.66 6.47
C ALA A 81 -19.27 -18.55 6.14
N ALA A 82 -20.18 -18.24 7.06
CA ALA A 82 -21.16 -17.17 6.88
C ALA A 82 -20.50 -15.78 6.83
N GLN A 83 -19.53 -15.55 7.71
CA GLN A 83 -18.73 -14.33 7.74
C GLN A 83 -17.89 -14.17 6.47
N ALA A 84 -17.31 -15.26 5.94
CA ALA A 84 -16.55 -15.25 4.69
C ALA A 84 -17.41 -14.80 3.49
N GLU A 85 -18.63 -15.35 3.36
CA GLU A 85 -19.56 -14.95 2.29
C GLU A 85 -19.97 -13.47 2.43
N GLN A 86 -20.31 -13.03 3.64
CA GLN A 86 -20.66 -11.63 3.93
C GLN A 86 -19.51 -10.66 3.59
N LEU A 87 -18.29 -10.98 4.02
CA LEU A 87 -17.12 -10.15 3.78
C LEU A 87 -16.80 -10.06 2.29
N ALA A 88 -16.85 -11.19 1.58
CA ALA A 88 -16.57 -11.19 0.16
C ALA A 88 -17.62 -10.39 -0.63
N ASP A 89 -18.91 -10.44 -0.26
CA ASP A 89 -19.94 -9.54 -0.82
C ASP A 89 -19.63 -8.08 -0.53
N ARG A 90 -19.24 -7.77 0.71
CA ARG A 90 -18.86 -6.42 1.10
C ARG A 90 -17.68 -5.92 0.26
N PHE A 91 -16.61 -6.69 0.08
CA PHE A 91 -15.43 -6.27 -0.69
C PHE A 91 -15.75 -5.94 -2.15
N VAL A 92 -16.64 -6.71 -2.78
CA VAL A 92 -17.14 -6.38 -4.13
C VAL A 92 -17.89 -5.04 -4.12
N ARG A 93 -18.76 -4.80 -3.13
CA ARG A 93 -19.47 -3.50 -2.99
C ARG A 93 -18.51 -2.34 -2.65
N LEU A 94 -17.45 -2.59 -1.90
CA LEU A 94 -16.41 -1.60 -1.64
C LEU A 94 -15.57 -1.31 -2.91
N GLY A 95 -15.65 -2.17 -3.94
CA GLY A 95 -15.01 -1.99 -5.25
C GLY A 95 -13.65 -2.67 -5.40
N TYR A 96 -13.26 -3.55 -4.46
CA TYR A 96 -12.00 -4.29 -4.56
C TYR A 96 -12.12 -5.42 -5.60
N ASN A 97 -10.99 -5.74 -6.24
CA ASN A 97 -10.87 -6.92 -7.10
C ASN A 97 -9.75 -7.88 -6.66
N SER A 98 -9.10 -7.59 -5.52
CA SER A 98 -8.12 -8.45 -4.90
C SER A 98 -8.07 -8.31 -3.38
N VAL A 99 -7.55 -9.32 -2.71
CA VAL A 99 -7.26 -9.35 -1.28
C VAL A 99 -5.88 -9.97 -1.04
N ARG A 100 -5.19 -9.56 0.02
CA ARG A 100 -3.94 -10.19 0.45
C ARG A 100 -4.12 -10.83 1.83
N ILE A 101 -3.94 -12.14 1.89
CA ILE A 101 -3.91 -12.91 3.14
C ILE A 101 -2.51 -12.71 3.74
N HIS A 102 -2.43 -12.06 4.91
CA HIS A 102 -1.19 -11.61 5.51
C HIS A 102 -1.12 -11.97 7.01
N GLN A 103 0.08 -12.07 7.60
CA GLN A 103 0.28 -12.53 9.00
C GLN A 103 -0.58 -13.76 9.41
N TYR A 104 -0.85 -14.63 8.45
CA TYR A 104 -1.78 -15.76 8.57
C TYR A 104 -1.05 -17.03 9.02
N ASP A 105 0.25 -17.10 8.74
CA ASP A 105 1.13 -18.25 8.91
C ASP A 105 1.17 -18.77 10.35
N ASN A 106 1.07 -17.91 11.37
CA ASN A 106 0.89 -18.33 12.77
C ASN A 106 -0.46 -19.03 13.03
N GLY A 107 -1.55 -18.55 12.43
CA GLY A 107 -2.87 -19.18 12.54
C GLY A 107 -2.91 -20.53 11.83
N CYS A 108 -2.27 -20.63 10.66
CA CYS A 108 -2.15 -21.88 9.91
C CYS A 108 -1.47 -23.00 10.70
N VAL A 109 -0.53 -22.71 11.60
CA VAL A 109 0.16 -23.73 12.41
C VAL A 109 -0.23 -23.68 13.89
N GLN A 110 -1.38 -23.09 14.21
CA GLN A 110 -1.80 -22.91 15.60
C GLN A 110 -1.85 -24.25 16.34
N GLY A 111 -1.17 -24.32 17.49
CA GLY A 111 -1.09 -25.53 18.30
C GLY A 111 -0.05 -26.55 17.82
N SER A 112 0.66 -26.30 16.71
CA SER A 112 1.73 -27.18 16.28
C SER A 112 2.99 -27.01 17.12
N ALA A 113 3.55 -28.12 17.60
CA ALA A 113 4.80 -28.14 18.35
C ALA A 113 6.01 -27.79 17.48
N ASP A 114 6.04 -28.24 16.22
CA ASP A 114 7.12 -27.96 15.26
C ASP A 114 6.99 -26.57 14.59
N GLY A 115 5.80 -25.95 14.70
CA GLY A 115 5.46 -24.71 14.00
C GLY A 115 5.42 -24.86 12.47
N LEU A 116 5.19 -26.07 11.94
CA LEU A 116 5.15 -26.40 10.51
C LEU A 116 3.89 -27.19 10.13
N THR A 117 3.40 -28.05 11.02
CA THR A 117 2.17 -28.83 10.80
C THR A 117 0.95 -27.91 10.74
N LEU A 118 0.19 -27.99 9.64
CA LEU A 118 -1.00 -27.17 9.44
C LEU A 118 -2.14 -27.61 10.38
N ASN A 119 -2.80 -26.64 11.01
CA ASN A 119 -3.97 -26.83 11.84
C ASN A 119 -5.23 -27.01 10.95
N PRO A 120 -5.90 -28.17 10.97
CA PRO A 120 -7.00 -28.44 10.06
C PRO A 120 -8.22 -27.53 10.27
N GLU A 121 -8.50 -27.08 11.50
CA GLU A 121 -9.63 -26.19 11.78
C GLU A 121 -9.38 -24.78 11.23
N GLN A 122 -8.17 -24.25 11.42
CA GLN A 122 -7.80 -22.94 10.89
C GLN A 122 -7.71 -22.97 9.36
N MET A 123 -7.16 -24.05 8.80
CA MET A 123 -7.14 -24.23 7.34
C MET A 123 -8.55 -24.28 6.76
N ALA A 124 -9.52 -24.94 7.40
CA ALA A 124 -10.91 -24.95 6.91
C ALA A 124 -11.55 -23.55 6.87
N LYS A 125 -11.24 -22.67 7.84
CA LYS A 125 -11.71 -21.28 7.86
C LYS A 125 -11.04 -20.45 6.75
N LEU A 126 -9.73 -20.59 6.59
CA LEU A 126 -8.98 -19.92 5.53
C LEU A 126 -9.43 -20.39 4.15
N ASP A 127 -9.62 -21.70 3.96
CA ASP A 127 -10.13 -22.31 2.73
C ASP A 127 -11.48 -21.71 2.32
N GLY A 128 -12.40 -21.60 3.29
CA GLY A 128 -13.71 -21.00 3.07
C GLY A 128 -13.63 -19.52 2.71
N PHE A 129 -12.73 -18.77 3.34
CA PHE A 129 -12.55 -17.36 3.03
C PHE A 129 -11.95 -17.14 1.63
N ILE A 130 -10.91 -17.89 1.28
CA ILE A 130 -10.28 -17.85 -0.06
C ILE A 130 -11.30 -18.25 -1.13
N ALA A 131 -12.06 -19.33 -0.91
CA ALA A 131 -13.07 -19.78 -1.86
C ALA A 131 -14.21 -18.77 -2.04
N ALA A 132 -14.69 -18.14 -0.96
CA ALA A 132 -15.70 -17.09 -1.02
C ALA A 132 -15.22 -15.86 -1.82
N CYS A 133 -13.94 -15.49 -1.68
CA CYS A 133 -13.29 -14.43 -2.45
C CYS A 133 -13.21 -14.79 -3.93
N ILE A 134 -12.66 -15.97 -4.26
CA ILE A 134 -12.51 -16.45 -5.64
C ILE A 134 -13.86 -16.55 -6.34
N LYS A 135 -14.89 -17.09 -5.67
CA LYS A 135 -16.26 -17.20 -6.18
C LYS A 135 -16.84 -15.86 -6.62
N ARG A 136 -16.40 -14.75 -6.02
CA ARG A 136 -16.84 -13.38 -6.31
C ARG A 136 -15.93 -12.59 -7.24
N GLY A 137 -14.87 -13.21 -7.76
CA GLY A 137 -13.94 -12.54 -8.66
C GLY A 137 -12.83 -11.76 -7.96
N LEU A 138 -12.65 -11.95 -6.64
CA LEU A 138 -11.54 -11.36 -5.89
C LEU A 138 -10.31 -12.27 -6.01
N TYR A 139 -9.23 -11.76 -6.60
CA TYR A 139 -7.95 -12.47 -6.66
C TYR A 139 -7.23 -12.42 -5.31
N VAL A 140 -6.60 -13.51 -4.91
CA VAL A 140 -5.94 -13.65 -3.61
C VAL A 140 -4.43 -13.65 -3.78
N THR A 141 -3.70 -12.95 -2.93
CA THR A 141 -2.23 -13.02 -2.85
C THR A 141 -1.77 -13.24 -1.41
N THR A 142 -0.55 -13.76 -1.24
CA THR A 142 0.02 -14.01 0.08
C THR A 142 1.56 -14.13 0.04
N ASP A 143 2.18 -14.27 1.20
CA ASP A 143 3.61 -14.43 1.39
C ASP A 143 3.94 -15.83 1.92
N LEU A 144 5.04 -16.45 1.50
CA LEU A 144 5.43 -17.79 1.99
C LEU A 144 6.14 -17.76 3.36
N PHE A 145 6.45 -16.56 3.87
CA PHE A 145 6.78 -16.33 5.27
C PHE A 145 6.47 -14.88 5.66
N VAL A 146 5.84 -14.69 6.83
CA VAL A 146 5.54 -13.36 7.37
C VAL A 146 6.06 -13.21 8.79
N SER A 147 5.45 -13.93 9.73
CA SER A 147 5.62 -13.73 11.17
C SER A 147 5.55 -15.02 11.98
N ARG A 148 5.44 -16.19 11.33
CA ARG A 148 5.39 -17.50 11.99
C ARG A 148 6.51 -17.63 13.01
N LYS A 149 6.15 -17.96 14.25
CA LYS A 149 7.11 -18.12 15.34
C LYS A 149 7.97 -19.36 15.11
N VAL A 150 9.29 -19.17 15.02
CA VAL A 150 10.27 -20.26 14.84
C VAL A 150 11.18 -20.33 16.05
N GLN A 151 11.43 -21.55 16.56
CA GLN A 151 12.35 -21.78 17.67
C GLN A 151 13.79 -21.96 17.15
N TRP A 152 14.79 -21.50 17.91
CA TRP A 152 16.20 -21.69 17.56
C TRP A 152 16.56 -23.17 17.34
N ARG A 153 16.04 -24.06 18.18
CA ARG A 153 16.25 -25.51 18.06
C ARG A 153 15.70 -26.09 16.76
N HIS A 154 14.62 -25.53 16.21
CA HIS A 154 14.03 -25.99 14.93
C HIS A 154 14.87 -25.62 13.71
N ILE A 155 15.87 -24.75 13.88
CA ILE A 155 16.86 -24.41 12.86
C ILE A 155 18.28 -24.85 13.26
N GLY A 156 18.37 -25.88 14.10
CA GLY A 156 19.64 -26.53 14.44
C GLY A 156 20.59 -25.68 15.29
N VAL A 157 20.07 -24.66 15.99
CA VAL A 157 20.85 -23.87 16.95
C VAL A 157 20.46 -24.30 18.35
N ASP A 158 21.43 -24.81 19.12
CA ASP A 158 21.25 -25.20 20.52
C ASP A 158 21.11 -23.98 21.42
N ARG A 159 19.92 -23.37 21.36
CA ARG A 159 19.52 -22.18 22.12
C ARG A 159 18.03 -22.27 22.39
N ASP A 160 17.62 -21.89 23.59
CA ASP A 160 16.20 -21.84 23.93
C ASP A 160 15.53 -20.57 23.40
N GLY A 161 14.21 -20.68 23.17
CA GLY A 161 13.36 -19.57 22.77
C GLY A 161 13.29 -19.32 21.26
N GLN A 162 12.54 -18.28 20.92
CA GLN A 162 12.19 -17.93 19.54
C GLN A 162 13.30 -17.15 18.86
N VAL A 163 13.47 -17.41 17.56
CA VAL A 163 14.24 -16.55 16.67
C VAL A 163 13.45 -15.26 16.48
N GLU A 164 14.09 -14.11 16.64
CA GLU A 164 13.47 -12.83 16.31
C GLU A 164 13.11 -12.81 14.80
N MET A 165 11.97 -12.25 14.44
CA MET A 165 11.39 -12.36 13.11
C MET A 165 12.33 -11.87 12.00
N GLN A 166 12.93 -10.68 12.16
CA GLN A 166 13.85 -10.13 11.16
C GLN A 166 15.18 -10.91 11.11
N VAL A 167 15.63 -11.46 12.23
CA VAL A 167 16.76 -12.40 12.27
C VAL A 167 16.44 -13.67 11.49
N PHE A 168 15.25 -14.27 11.66
CA PHE A 168 14.87 -15.46 10.91
C PHE A 168 14.83 -15.19 9.40
N LYS A 169 14.19 -14.09 8.96
CA LYS A 169 14.14 -13.69 7.55
C LYS A 169 15.55 -13.63 6.92
N ALA A 170 16.50 -12.99 7.61
CA ALA A 170 17.88 -12.92 7.14
C ALA A 170 18.58 -14.29 7.12
N LEU A 171 18.30 -15.17 8.09
CA LEU A 171 18.89 -16.50 8.16
C LEU A 171 18.39 -17.45 7.06
N ILE A 172 17.18 -17.26 6.52
CA ILE A 172 16.68 -18.06 5.37
C ILE A 172 17.68 -18.02 4.20
N ALA A 173 18.35 -16.88 4.00
CA ALA A 173 19.26 -16.68 2.88
C ALA A 173 20.65 -17.34 3.05
N VAL A 174 21.09 -17.55 4.29
CA VAL A 174 22.50 -17.91 4.61
C VAL A 174 22.66 -19.13 5.52
N HIS A 175 21.59 -19.64 6.12
CA HIS A 175 21.62 -20.77 7.06
C HIS A 175 20.72 -21.90 6.59
N GLU A 176 21.32 -23.04 6.25
CA GLU A 176 20.63 -24.16 5.60
C GLU A 176 19.39 -24.66 6.37
N PRO A 177 19.45 -24.92 7.70
CA PRO A 177 18.26 -25.29 8.46
C PRO A 177 17.13 -24.24 8.44
N ALA A 178 17.44 -22.94 8.33
CA ALA A 178 16.42 -21.90 8.23
C ALA A 178 15.73 -21.92 6.87
N TYR A 179 16.49 -22.11 5.78
CA TYR A 179 15.92 -22.35 4.45
C TYR A 179 15.00 -23.59 4.46
N GLN A 180 15.45 -24.70 5.05
CA GLN A 180 14.64 -25.92 5.11
C GLN A 180 13.35 -25.73 5.92
N ASN A 181 13.39 -24.92 6.98
CA ASN A 181 12.18 -24.56 7.74
C ASN A 181 11.19 -23.75 6.88
N TRP A 182 11.67 -22.77 6.12
CA TRP A 182 10.86 -22.02 5.15
C TRP A 182 10.26 -22.95 4.09
N ALA A 183 11.09 -23.80 3.47
CA ALA A 183 10.70 -24.70 2.39
C ALA A 183 9.65 -25.73 2.87
N ALA A 184 9.80 -26.25 4.08
CA ALA A 184 8.83 -27.18 4.67
C ALA A 184 7.45 -26.55 4.85
N PHE A 185 7.37 -25.32 5.38
CA PHE A 185 6.10 -24.61 5.50
C PHE A 185 5.50 -24.27 4.12
N ALA A 186 6.32 -23.73 3.20
CA ALA A 186 5.87 -23.41 1.85
C ALA A 186 5.32 -24.64 1.11
N LYS A 187 5.96 -25.81 1.26
CA LYS A 187 5.46 -27.08 0.72
C LYS A 187 4.13 -27.46 1.34
N ALA A 188 4.03 -27.48 2.67
CA ALA A 188 2.80 -27.86 3.36
C ALA A 188 1.63 -26.96 2.93
N PHE A 189 1.86 -25.65 2.91
CA PHE A 189 0.84 -24.67 2.53
C PHE A 189 0.45 -24.77 1.05
N LEU A 190 1.41 -24.78 0.12
CA LEU A 190 1.10 -24.76 -1.31
C LEU A 190 0.57 -26.10 -1.84
N THR A 191 0.88 -27.22 -1.18
CA THR A 191 0.35 -28.53 -1.55
C THR A 191 -0.98 -28.87 -0.87
N HIS A 192 -1.43 -28.05 0.09
CA HIS A 192 -2.76 -28.15 0.68
C HIS A 192 -3.84 -27.99 -0.39
N VAL A 193 -4.80 -28.93 -0.41
CA VAL A 193 -5.96 -28.89 -1.31
C VAL A 193 -7.09 -28.17 -0.59
N ASN A 194 -7.55 -27.06 -1.16
CA ASN A 194 -8.76 -26.40 -0.68
C ASN A 194 -9.97 -27.27 -1.05
N PRO A 195 -10.71 -27.84 -0.08
CA PRO A 195 -11.84 -28.71 -0.38
C PRO A 195 -12.98 -28.02 -1.13
N GLN A 196 -13.07 -26.68 -1.07
CA GLN A 196 -14.13 -25.92 -1.73
C GLN A 196 -13.84 -25.61 -3.19
N THR A 197 -12.56 -25.45 -3.58
CA THR A 197 -12.17 -25.23 -4.97
C THR A 197 -11.69 -26.50 -5.67
N GLY A 198 -11.36 -27.55 -4.90
CA GLY A 198 -10.85 -28.83 -5.39
C GLY A 198 -9.42 -28.76 -5.92
N ARG A 199 -8.70 -27.67 -5.66
CA ARG A 199 -7.34 -27.42 -6.17
C ARG A 199 -6.35 -27.29 -5.02
N ARG A 200 -5.10 -27.67 -5.27
CA ARG A 200 -3.98 -27.24 -4.42
C ARG A 200 -3.84 -25.73 -4.52
N TYR A 201 -3.41 -25.05 -3.47
CA TYR A 201 -3.09 -23.61 -3.57
C TYR A 201 -2.04 -23.33 -4.67
N ALA A 202 -1.09 -24.23 -4.89
CA ALA A 202 -0.13 -24.15 -6.00
C ALA A 202 -0.77 -24.15 -7.41
N ASP A 203 -1.98 -24.69 -7.54
CA ASP A 203 -2.70 -24.88 -8.81
C ASP A 203 -3.88 -23.92 -8.98
N GLU A 204 -4.07 -22.97 -8.06
CA GLU A 204 -5.21 -22.04 -8.05
C GLU A 204 -4.89 -20.76 -8.86
N PRO A 205 -5.43 -20.57 -10.08
CA PRO A 205 -5.23 -19.33 -10.84
C PRO A 205 -5.89 -18.10 -10.18
N GLY A 206 -6.82 -18.30 -9.25
CA GLY A 206 -7.32 -17.26 -8.35
C GLY A 206 -6.28 -16.76 -7.33
N MET A 207 -5.13 -17.45 -7.20
CA MET A 207 -3.98 -17.07 -6.37
C MET A 207 -2.72 -16.78 -7.22
N PRO A 208 -2.72 -15.76 -8.08
CA PRO A 208 -1.70 -15.61 -9.12
C PRO A 208 -0.38 -15.00 -8.64
N PHE A 209 -0.28 -14.56 -7.38
CA PHE A 209 0.86 -13.81 -6.85
C PHE A 209 1.36 -14.40 -5.53
N LEU A 210 2.67 -14.59 -5.42
CA LEU A 210 3.35 -14.98 -4.19
C LEU A 210 4.56 -14.07 -3.92
N SER A 211 4.62 -13.54 -2.71
CA SER A 211 5.88 -13.01 -2.16
C SER A 211 6.62 -14.13 -1.43
N MET A 212 7.93 -14.26 -1.64
CA MET A 212 8.70 -15.33 -1.00
C MET A 212 8.82 -15.12 0.52
N VAL A 213 9.17 -13.89 0.92
CA VAL A 213 9.31 -13.48 2.31
C VAL A 213 8.78 -12.05 2.43
N ASN A 214 7.78 -11.82 3.28
CA ASN A 214 7.31 -10.46 3.51
C ASN A 214 8.43 -9.60 4.08
N GLU A 215 8.63 -8.39 3.53
CA GLU A 215 9.73 -7.50 3.87
C GLU A 215 11.08 -8.25 3.94
N GLY A 216 11.29 -9.19 3.02
CA GLY A 216 12.41 -10.15 3.02
C GLY A 216 13.80 -9.56 2.83
N SER A 217 13.94 -8.24 2.89
CA SER A 217 15.19 -7.56 2.66
C SER A 217 16.26 -7.96 3.67
N ILE A 218 17.30 -8.66 3.19
CA ILE A 218 18.54 -8.89 3.95
C ILE A 218 19.18 -7.54 4.35
N GLY A 219 18.91 -6.47 3.60
CA GLY A 219 19.37 -5.12 3.95
C GLY A 219 18.67 -4.53 5.18
N TYR A 220 17.44 -4.98 5.46
CA TYR A 220 16.65 -4.67 6.66
C TYR A 220 17.04 -5.51 7.87
N ALA A 221 17.93 -6.50 7.69
CA ALA A 221 18.54 -7.25 8.78
C ALA A 221 19.08 -6.28 9.82
N VAL A 222 18.37 -6.22 10.95
CA VAL A 222 18.72 -5.45 12.14
C VAL A 222 20.15 -5.83 12.56
N GLN A 223 20.80 -4.98 13.35
CA GLN A 223 22.20 -5.23 13.73
C GLN A 223 22.42 -6.63 14.32
N GLU A 224 21.40 -7.18 14.97
CA GLU A 224 21.35 -8.51 15.55
C GLU A 224 21.52 -9.61 14.49
N ALA A 225 20.83 -9.49 13.35
CA ALA A 225 20.92 -10.45 12.25
C ALA A 225 22.32 -10.45 11.61
N ARG A 226 22.89 -9.25 11.41
CA ARG A 226 24.26 -9.08 10.89
C ARG A 226 25.32 -9.68 11.82
N LYS A 227 25.07 -9.74 13.13
CA LYS A 227 25.98 -10.31 14.14
C LYS A 227 25.88 -11.82 14.28
N THR A 228 24.91 -12.49 13.62
CA THR A 228 24.78 -13.95 13.73
C THR A 228 26.00 -14.67 13.15
N PRO A 229 26.43 -15.82 13.72
CA PRO A 229 27.56 -16.59 13.18
C PRO A 229 27.36 -17.00 11.73
N ALA A 230 26.15 -17.39 11.33
CA ALA A 230 25.84 -17.78 9.95
C ALA A 230 26.02 -16.62 8.96
N MET A 231 25.55 -15.41 9.33
CA MET A 231 25.72 -14.23 8.48
C MET A 231 27.19 -13.80 8.37
N GLN A 232 27.94 -13.82 9.46
CA GLN A 232 29.38 -13.51 9.45
C GLN A 232 30.17 -14.53 8.64
N ALA A 233 29.82 -15.82 8.72
CA ALA A 233 30.44 -16.86 7.91
C ALA A 233 30.14 -16.69 6.41
N ALA A 234 28.89 -16.37 6.06
CA ALA A 234 28.50 -16.09 4.68
C ALA A 234 29.22 -14.85 4.11
N TRP A 235 29.32 -13.78 4.91
CA TRP A 235 30.09 -12.59 4.56
C TRP A 235 31.58 -12.91 4.34
N ALA A 236 32.22 -13.62 5.27
CA ALA A 236 33.63 -13.97 5.16
C ALA A 236 33.93 -14.83 3.93
N ALA A 237 33.06 -15.82 3.63
CA ALA A 237 33.18 -16.65 2.44
C ALA A 237 33.04 -15.82 1.16
N TRP A 238 32.01 -14.97 1.08
CA TRP A 238 31.80 -14.07 -0.06
C TRP A 238 32.95 -13.09 -0.25
N LEU A 239 33.44 -12.47 0.84
CA LEU A 239 34.54 -11.50 0.78
C LEU A 239 35.84 -12.16 0.32
N LYS A 240 36.12 -13.39 0.76
CA LYS A 240 37.28 -14.17 0.28
C LYS A 240 37.21 -14.39 -1.23
N GLU A 241 36.04 -14.75 -1.77
CA GLU A 241 35.83 -14.89 -3.21
C GLU A 241 36.04 -13.58 -3.97
N LYS A 242 35.55 -12.45 -3.42
CA LYS A 242 35.71 -11.13 -4.04
C LYS A 242 37.17 -10.66 -4.02
N ARG A 243 37.87 -10.76 -2.89
CA ARG A 243 39.30 -10.41 -2.77
C ARG A 243 40.19 -11.20 -3.73
N ALA A 244 39.85 -12.46 -4.00
CA ALA A 244 40.59 -13.29 -4.95
C ALA A 244 40.46 -12.81 -6.41
N LYS A 245 39.38 -12.08 -6.72
CA LYS A 245 39.07 -11.61 -8.09
C LYS A 245 39.34 -10.12 -8.27
N ASP A 246 39.35 -9.35 -7.18
CA ASP A 246 39.33 -7.90 -7.23
C ASP A 246 40.12 -7.27 -6.06
N PRO A 247 41.22 -6.57 -6.34
CA PRO A 247 42.02 -5.90 -5.32
C PRO A 247 41.26 -4.76 -4.62
N ALA A 248 40.18 -4.22 -5.19
CA ALA A 248 39.37 -3.19 -4.54
C ALA A 248 38.76 -3.66 -3.21
N PHE A 249 38.67 -4.98 -2.98
CA PHE A 249 38.14 -5.58 -1.76
C PHE A 249 39.21 -5.86 -0.69
N ALA A 250 40.49 -5.59 -0.95
CA ALA A 250 41.59 -5.90 -0.02
C ALA A 250 41.38 -5.26 1.36
N GLU A 251 40.99 -3.99 1.38
CA GLU A 251 40.80 -3.19 2.60
C GLU A 251 39.41 -3.33 3.24
N ILE A 252 38.54 -4.17 2.69
CA ILE A 252 37.18 -4.35 3.23
C ILE A 252 37.25 -5.22 4.49
N PRO A 253 36.61 -4.85 5.62
CA PRO A 253 36.73 -5.62 6.86
C PRO A 253 36.20 -7.06 6.77
N ASP A 254 36.85 -7.97 7.49
CA ASP A 254 36.42 -9.38 7.59
C ASP A 254 35.08 -9.54 8.32
N GLN A 255 34.70 -8.58 9.16
CA GLN A 255 33.39 -8.54 9.80
C GLN A 255 32.38 -7.79 8.93
N MET A 256 31.18 -8.33 8.81
CA MET A 256 30.11 -7.67 8.05
C MET A 256 29.82 -6.27 8.64
N PRO A 257 29.77 -5.21 7.82
CA PRO A 257 29.56 -3.85 8.32
C PRO A 257 28.14 -3.67 8.89
N LEU A 258 28.06 -2.98 10.03
CA LEU A 258 26.77 -2.61 10.64
C LEU A 258 26.14 -1.38 9.99
N GLY A 259 26.97 -0.46 9.49
CA GLY A 259 26.54 0.71 8.72
C GLY A 259 26.72 0.50 7.22
N MET A 260 26.09 1.37 6.42
CA MET A 260 26.13 1.30 4.94
C MET A 260 26.92 2.47 4.32
N SER A 261 27.84 3.07 5.07
CA SER A 261 28.74 4.15 4.63
C SER A 261 30.09 3.63 4.13
N GLY A 262 30.78 4.44 3.32
CA GLY A 262 32.12 4.10 2.82
C GLY A 262 32.13 2.92 1.84
N LYS A 263 33.35 2.51 1.47
CA LYS A 263 33.59 1.31 0.65
C LYS A 263 33.07 0.04 1.31
N ALA A 264 33.17 -0.08 2.64
CA ALA A 264 32.62 -1.21 3.39
C ALA A 264 31.09 -1.31 3.23
N GLY A 265 30.37 -0.20 3.36
CA GLY A 265 28.93 -0.16 3.09
C GLY A 265 28.57 -0.50 1.64
N SER A 266 29.36 -0.01 0.67
CA SER A 266 29.20 -0.39 -0.75
C SER A 266 29.39 -1.90 -0.95
N ALA A 267 30.38 -2.51 -0.30
CA ALA A 267 30.57 -3.97 -0.31
C ALA A 267 29.40 -4.70 0.38
N GLY A 268 28.88 -4.16 1.48
CA GLY A 268 27.66 -4.65 2.14
C GLY A 268 26.46 -4.70 1.20
N ALA A 269 26.23 -3.66 0.38
CA ALA A 269 25.13 -3.63 -0.57
C ALA A 269 25.29 -4.66 -1.70
N LEU A 270 26.52 -4.91 -2.15
CA LEU A 270 26.82 -5.96 -3.13
C LEU A 270 26.62 -7.36 -2.54
N PHE A 271 27.07 -7.59 -1.30
CA PHE A 271 26.84 -8.86 -0.60
C PHE A 271 25.35 -9.16 -0.45
N ILE A 272 24.54 -8.15 -0.07
CA ILE A 272 23.08 -8.28 0.01
C ILE A 272 22.50 -8.71 -1.34
N ALA A 273 22.89 -8.03 -2.44
CA ALA A 273 22.40 -8.37 -3.78
C ALA A 273 22.81 -9.78 -4.23
N ASP A 274 24.07 -10.17 -4.03
CA ASP A 274 24.55 -11.51 -4.41
C ASP A 274 23.89 -12.61 -3.57
N THR A 275 23.63 -12.35 -2.29
CA THR A 275 22.98 -13.30 -1.38
C THR A 275 21.50 -13.46 -1.72
N GLU A 276 20.81 -12.34 -2.02
CA GLU A 276 19.45 -12.32 -2.54
C GLU A 276 19.34 -13.17 -3.82
N ALA A 277 20.26 -12.96 -4.77
CA ALA A 277 20.27 -13.69 -6.03
C ALA A 277 20.35 -15.21 -5.82
N LYS A 278 21.21 -15.66 -4.90
CA LYS A 278 21.35 -17.08 -4.54
C LYS A 278 20.08 -17.62 -3.87
N MET A 279 19.52 -16.89 -2.91
CA MET A 279 18.30 -17.28 -2.19
C MET A 279 17.13 -17.45 -3.17
N ILE A 280 16.88 -16.44 -4.01
CA ILE A 280 15.72 -16.42 -4.90
C ILE A 280 15.84 -17.43 -6.02
N THR A 281 17.03 -17.64 -6.58
CA THR A 281 17.26 -18.69 -7.58
C THR A 281 16.88 -20.05 -7.00
N ARG A 282 17.29 -20.33 -5.76
CA ARG A 282 16.97 -21.57 -5.06
C ARG A 282 15.49 -21.71 -4.75
N MET A 283 14.86 -20.66 -4.20
CA MET A 283 13.42 -20.66 -3.90
C MET A 283 12.57 -20.83 -5.16
N LYS A 284 12.93 -20.15 -6.27
CA LYS A 284 12.25 -20.28 -7.56
C LYS A 284 12.36 -21.70 -8.10
N ALA A 285 13.55 -22.30 -8.04
CA ALA A 285 13.75 -23.70 -8.45
C ALA A 285 12.88 -24.66 -7.61
N PHE A 286 12.84 -24.47 -6.29
CA PHE A 286 11.99 -25.25 -5.39
C PHE A 286 10.50 -25.12 -5.75
N LEU A 287 9.98 -23.90 -5.89
CA LEU A 287 8.56 -23.68 -6.22
C LEU A 287 8.19 -24.21 -7.61
N ARG A 288 9.05 -24.03 -8.62
CA ARG A 288 8.76 -24.44 -10.00
C ARG A 288 8.97 -25.94 -10.23
N ASN A 289 10.06 -26.50 -9.72
CA ASN A 289 10.46 -27.87 -10.06
C ASN A 289 9.92 -28.91 -9.08
N GLU A 290 9.84 -28.59 -7.78
CA GLU A 290 9.38 -29.54 -6.77
C GLU A 290 7.89 -29.41 -6.45
N ILE A 291 7.37 -28.18 -6.37
CA ILE A 291 5.95 -27.95 -6.06
C ILE A 291 5.08 -27.93 -7.32
N GLY A 292 5.63 -27.45 -8.43
CA GLY A 292 4.89 -27.21 -9.68
C GLY A 292 4.03 -25.94 -9.67
N CYS A 293 4.33 -24.99 -8.78
CA CYS A 293 3.54 -23.76 -8.62
C CYS A 293 3.74 -22.82 -9.82
N ARG A 294 2.65 -22.25 -10.35
CA ARG A 294 2.66 -21.34 -11.51
C ARG A 294 2.45 -19.85 -11.17
N ALA A 295 2.14 -19.52 -9.92
CA ALA A 295 1.95 -18.14 -9.47
C ALA A 295 3.20 -17.29 -9.73
N LEU A 296 3.02 -16.03 -10.14
CA LEU A 296 4.09 -15.07 -10.31
C LEU A 296 4.76 -14.79 -8.96
N ILE A 297 6.09 -14.70 -8.96
CA ILE A 297 6.86 -14.51 -7.73
C ILE A 297 7.51 -13.12 -7.65
N THR A 298 7.55 -12.57 -6.44
CA THR A 298 8.37 -11.43 -6.04
C THR A 298 9.06 -11.72 -4.71
N ASP A 299 10.00 -10.87 -4.33
CA ASP A 299 10.50 -10.73 -2.97
C ASP A 299 10.97 -9.28 -2.76
N TYR A 300 11.64 -8.97 -1.64
CA TYR A 300 12.24 -7.68 -1.34
C TYR A 300 11.23 -6.53 -1.50
N ASN A 301 10.03 -6.75 -0.98
CA ASN A 301 8.89 -5.82 -1.11
C ASN A 301 8.87 -4.70 -0.06
N CYS A 302 9.96 -4.51 0.68
CA CYS A 302 10.14 -3.37 1.59
C CYS A 302 11.62 -3.19 1.94
N GLY A 303 11.96 -2.01 2.43
CA GLY A 303 13.25 -1.72 3.04
C GLY A 303 14.10 -0.77 2.21
N THR A 304 15.39 -0.69 2.54
CA THR A 304 16.29 0.22 1.81
C THR A 304 16.74 -0.42 0.50
N HIS A 305 16.22 0.09 -0.62
CA HIS A 305 16.61 -0.35 -1.96
C HIS A 305 17.96 0.25 -2.36
N TYR A 306 19.00 -0.59 -2.43
CA TYR A 306 20.32 -0.22 -2.96
C TYR A 306 20.43 -0.58 -4.44
N GLN A 307 21.14 0.25 -5.20
CA GLN A 307 21.27 0.07 -6.66
C GLN A 307 21.68 -1.34 -7.11
N PRO A 308 22.62 -2.06 -6.44
CA PRO A 308 23.01 -3.41 -6.87
C PRO A 308 21.89 -4.45 -6.87
N LEU A 309 20.77 -4.19 -6.19
CA LEU A 309 19.62 -5.10 -6.19
C LEU A 309 18.79 -5.01 -7.47
N GLN A 310 18.81 -3.88 -8.20
CA GLN A 310 17.93 -3.72 -9.37
C GLN A 310 18.21 -4.77 -10.47
N PRO A 311 19.47 -5.09 -10.82
CA PRO A 311 19.75 -6.21 -11.72
C PRO A 311 19.27 -7.57 -11.23
N VAL A 312 19.34 -7.83 -9.92
CA VAL A 312 18.88 -9.10 -9.32
C VAL A 312 17.36 -9.22 -9.43
N ARG A 313 16.63 -8.15 -9.06
CA ARG A 313 15.18 -8.07 -9.17
C ARG A 313 14.74 -8.20 -10.64
N GLU A 314 15.48 -7.60 -11.58
CA GLU A 314 15.16 -7.68 -13.01
C GLU A 314 15.35 -9.10 -13.57
N ALA A 315 16.42 -9.77 -13.16
CA ALA A 315 16.73 -11.11 -13.65
C ALA A 315 15.81 -12.19 -13.07
N LEU A 316 15.46 -12.08 -11.78
CA LEU A 316 14.90 -13.22 -11.03
C LEU A 316 13.41 -13.10 -10.70
N TYR A 317 12.89 -11.89 -10.49
CA TYR A 317 11.49 -11.72 -10.10
C TYR A 317 10.57 -11.70 -11.31
N ASP A 318 9.34 -12.19 -11.16
CA ASP A 318 8.35 -12.11 -12.23
C ASP A 318 7.69 -10.71 -12.25
N TYR A 319 7.61 -10.04 -11.10
CA TYR A 319 7.19 -8.64 -10.94
C TYR A 319 7.94 -7.96 -9.79
N VAL A 320 7.81 -6.65 -9.68
CA VAL A 320 8.46 -5.85 -8.62
C VAL A 320 7.40 -5.37 -7.65
N ASP A 321 7.69 -5.44 -6.36
CA ASP A 321 6.80 -5.03 -5.27
C ASP A 321 7.55 -4.12 -4.28
N ASP A 322 6.82 -3.26 -3.58
CA ASP A 322 7.36 -2.37 -2.54
C ASP A 322 6.27 -1.86 -1.58
N HIS A 323 6.67 -1.27 -0.45
CA HIS A 323 5.76 -0.75 0.57
C HIS A 323 6.03 0.73 0.87
N PHE A 324 4.99 1.49 1.24
CA PHE A 324 5.21 2.82 1.82
C PHE A 324 4.17 3.21 2.86
N TYR A 325 4.64 3.95 3.86
CA TYR A 325 3.79 4.45 4.93
C TYR A 325 4.05 5.93 5.17
N VAL A 326 2.98 6.72 5.25
CA VAL A 326 3.01 8.09 5.77
C VAL A 326 2.56 8.06 7.22
N ASP A 327 3.29 8.75 8.10
CA ASP A 327 3.03 8.79 9.55
C ASP A 327 3.09 7.42 10.26
N HIS A 328 3.87 6.46 9.73
CA HIS A 328 4.12 5.18 10.43
C HIS A 328 4.56 5.41 11.89
N PRO A 329 4.00 4.68 12.88
CA PRO A 329 4.26 4.96 14.29
C PRO A 329 5.72 4.74 14.69
N HIS A 330 6.23 5.64 15.51
CA HIS A 330 7.48 5.51 16.25
C HIS A 330 7.18 5.32 17.74
N PHE A 331 7.47 4.14 18.28
CA PHE A 331 7.21 3.80 19.68
C PHE A 331 8.31 4.33 20.59
N LEU A 332 7.95 5.05 21.65
CA LEU A 332 8.94 5.76 22.47
C LEU A 332 9.61 4.90 23.54
N GLU A 333 8.87 3.92 24.08
CA GLU A 333 9.35 3.08 25.18
C GLU A 333 9.45 1.61 24.77
N LYS A 334 8.34 1.02 24.30
CA LYS A 334 8.24 -0.39 23.92
C LYS A 334 7.65 -0.51 22.53
N LYS A 335 8.26 -1.35 21.68
CA LYS A 335 7.76 -1.65 20.34
C LYS A 335 6.28 -2.04 20.39
N TRP A 336 5.47 -1.48 19.49
CA TRP A 336 4.03 -1.75 19.38
C TRP A 336 3.25 -1.41 20.66
N SER A 337 3.65 -0.37 21.40
CA SER A 337 2.96 0.09 22.61
C SER A 337 2.95 1.62 22.69
N LEU A 338 1.96 2.18 23.39
CA LEU A 338 1.95 3.59 23.76
C LEU A 338 2.95 3.84 24.91
N PRO A 339 3.52 5.06 25.04
CA PRO A 339 3.31 6.19 24.14
C PRO A 339 4.01 6.02 22.79
N SER A 340 3.36 6.50 21.73
CA SER A 340 3.90 6.48 20.36
C SER A 340 3.89 7.88 19.77
N ARG A 341 4.66 8.06 18.69
CA ARG A 341 4.80 9.33 18.01
C ARG A 341 4.66 9.18 16.49
N CYS A 342 4.01 10.14 15.86
CA CYS A 342 4.05 10.36 14.41
C CYS A 342 4.37 11.83 14.11
N PRO A 343 4.90 12.15 12.92
CA PRO A 343 5.10 13.54 12.50
C PRO A 343 3.80 14.36 12.52
N ASN A 344 2.69 13.78 12.02
CA ASN A 344 1.38 14.43 11.90
C ASN A 344 1.48 15.78 11.17
N GLU A 345 2.24 15.80 10.09
CA GLU A 345 2.51 16.98 9.26
C GLU A 345 1.81 16.84 7.92
N ASN A 346 1.41 17.97 7.34
CA ASN A 346 0.78 17.97 6.03
C ASN A 346 1.78 17.41 4.99
N PRO A 347 1.53 16.21 4.41
CA PRO A 347 2.49 15.55 3.53
C PRO A 347 2.70 16.32 2.22
N LEU A 348 1.80 17.23 1.85
CA LEU A 348 1.88 18.02 0.63
C LEU A 348 2.94 19.11 0.72
N ARG A 349 3.29 19.57 1.93
CA ARG A 349 4.34 20.58 2.15
C ARG A 349 5.74 20.05 1.84
N SER A 350 5.91 18.73 1.83
CA SER A 350 7.13 18.04 1.39
C SER A 350 7.00 17.40 0.01
N GLY A 351 5.95 17.75 -0.74
CA GLY A 351 5.67 17.20 -2.07
C GLY A 351 5.15 15.75 -2.06
N CYS A 352 4.66 15.27 -0.91
CA CYS A 352 4.19 13.90 -0.71
C CYS A 352 5.23 12.87 -1.21
N ARG A 353 6.46 13.00 -0.72
CA ARG A 353 7.65 12.34 -1.28
C ARG A 353 7.67 10.82 -1.11
N THR A 354 7.06 10.27 -0.06
CA THR A 354 7.13 8.83 0.24
C THR A 354 6.73 7.93 -0.94
N PRO A 355 5.55 8.10 -1.58
CA PRO A 355 5.21 7.34 -2.79
C PRO A 355 6.12 7.62 -3.98
N CYS A 356 6.72 8.82 -4.07
CA CYS A 356 7.68 9.15 -5.13
C CYS A 356 8.96 8.33 -5.02
N ASP A 357 9.47 8.14 -3.79
CA ASP A 357 10.67 7.35 -3.57
C ASP A 357 10.46 5.88 -3.97
N VAL A 358 9.27 5.34 -3.70
CA VAL A 358 8.85 4.00 -4.13
C VAL A 358 8.70 3.90 -5.66
N ALA A 359 8.23 4.96 -6.34
CA ALA A 359 8.10 4.93 -7.80
C ALA A 359 9.44 4.64 -8.53
N PHE A 360 10.57 5.05 -7.95
CA PHE A 360 11.90 4.74 -8.51
C PHE A 360 12.37 3.31 -8.28
N THR A 361 11.77 2.57 -7.35
CA THR A 361 12.18 1.19 -7.07
C THR A 361 11.65 0.22 -8.12
N ARG A 362 10.69 0.63 -8.95
CA ARG A 362 10.20 -0.19 -10.06
C ARG A 362 11.24 -0.37 -11.17
N LEU A 363 11.06 -1.44 -11.94
CA LEU A 363 11.80 -1.71 -13.16
C LEU A 363 10.92 -1.40 -14.37
N ALA A 364 11.47 -0.68 -15.35
CA ALA A 364 10.74 -0.17 -16.50
C ALA A 364 10.14 -1.27 -17.40
N ASN A 365 10.68 -2.49 -17.31
CA ASN A 365 10.30 -3.66 -18.09
C ASN A 365 9.59 -4.74 -17.27
N LYS A 366 9.16 -4.44 -16.03
CA LYS A 366 8.38 -5.37 -15.20
C LYS A 366 7.12 -4.71 -14.62
N PRO A 367 6.08 -5.50 -14.34
CA PRO A 367 4.93 -5.01 -13.60
C PRO A 367 5.36 -4.55 -12.20
N PHE A 368 4.73 -3.50 -11.71
CA PHE A 368 4.97 -2.96 -10.39
C PHE A 368 3.73 -3.03 -9.52
N ALA A 369 3.91 -3.53 -8.30
CA ALA A 369 2.92 -3.64 -7.26
C ALA A 369 3.35 -2.83 -6.03
N VAL A 370 2.36 -2.39 -5.27
CA VAL A 370 2.55 -1.97 -3.88
C VAL A 370 1.66 -2.84 -3.02
N SER A 371 2.21 -3.88 -2.40
CA SER A 371 1.44 -4.82 -1.56
C SER A 371 1.15 -4.32 -0.15
N GLU A 372 1.73 -3.18 0.24
CA GLU A 372 1.37 -2.43 1.44
C GLU A 372 1.52 -0.94 1.23
N TYR A 373 0.46 -0.20 1.51
CA TYR A 373 0.58 1.21 1.81
C TYR A 373 -0.40 1.66 2.88
N ASN A 374 -0.07 2.71 3.62
CA ASN A 374 -1.02 3.40 4.49
C ASN A 374 -0.63 4.87 4.75
N PHE A 375 -1.64 5.68 5.08
CA PHE A 375 -1.46 6.96 5.75
C PHE A 375 -1.97 6.78 7.18
N SER A 376 -1.05 6.49 8.08
CA SER A 376 -1.37 5.83 9.35
C SER A 376 -2.14 6.72 10.32
N GLY A 377 -3.05 6.10 11.06
CA GLY A 377 -3.63 6.72 12.24
C GLY A 377 -2.58 6.93 13.33
N PRO A 378 -2.74 7.92 14.22
CA PRO A 378 -3.86 8.84 14.28
C PRO A 378 -3.65 10.13 13.45
N GLY A 379 -2.75 10.11 12.45
CA GLY A 379 -2.42 11.29 11.64
C GLY A 379 -3.67 11.95 11.05
N MET A 380 -3.78 13.28 11.20
CA MET A 380 -4.98 14.02 10.80
C MET A 380 -5.09 14.22 9.27
N PHE A 381 -3.97 14.08 8.56
CA PHE A 381 -3.91 14.26 7.11
C PHE A 381 -4.17 12.98 6.32
N ARG A 382 -4.54 11.87 6.97
CA ARG A 382 -4.75 10.59 6.27
C ARG A 382 -5.91 10.58 5.27
N GLY A 383 -6.85 11.52 5.37
CA GLY A 383 -7.88 11.76 4.35
C GLY A 383 -7.31 12.09 2.96
N VAL A 384 -6.07 12.57 2.88
CA VAL A 384 -5.32 12.83 1.62
C VAL A 384 -4.87 11.52 0.96
N GLY A 385 -4.66 10.46 1.74
CA GLY A 385 -3.94 9.26 1.32
C GLY A 385 -4.60 8.45 0.23
N GLY A 386 -5.94 8.44 0.16
CA GLY A 386 -6.69 7.79 -0.92
C GLY A 386 -6.36 8.40 -2.28
N ILE A 387 -6.70 9.68 -2.48
CA ILE A 387 -6.48 10.39 -3.76
C ILE A 387 -5.01 10.32 -4.17
N MET A 388 -4.08 10.64 -3.27
CA MET A 388 -2.66 10.70 -3.62
C MET A 388 -2.11 9.33 -4.04
N THR A 389 -2.51 8.25 -3.36
CA THR A 389 -2.03 6.91 -3.72
C THR A 389 -2.63 6.42 -5.03
N GLY A 390 -3.95 6.58 -5.21
CA GLY A 390 -4.60 6.21 -6.47
C GLY A 390 -4.09 7.01 -7.65
N ALA A 391 -3.83 8.30 -7.45
CA ALA A 391 -3.25 9.16 -8.48
C ALA A 391 -1.82 8.76 -8.82
N MET A 392 -0.96 8.48 -7.84
CA MET A 392 0.40 7.97 -8.09
C MET A 392 0.35 6.67 -8.90
N GLY A 393 -0.46 5.70 -8.48
CA GLY A 393 -0.61 4.44 -9.20
C GLY A 393 -1.10 4.63 -10.64
N ALA A 394 -2.02 5.57 -10.87
CA ALA A 394 -2.54 5.87 -12.20
C ALA A 394 -1.51 6.58 -13.10
N LEU A 395 -0.86 7.63 -12.59
CA LEU A 395 0.17 8.41 -13.29
C LEU A 395 1.38 7.54 -13.64
N GLN A 396 1.79 6.67 -12.71
CA GLN A 396 2.93 5.78 -12.93
C GLN A 396 2.58 4.54 -13.75
N ASP A 397 1.29 4.28 -13.99
CA ASP A 397 0.79 3.07 -14.64
C ASP A 397 1.21 1.80 -13.89
N TRP A 398 1.06 1.83 -12.56
CA TRP A 398 1.29 0.67 -11.71
C TRP A 398 0.26 -0.43 -11.98
N SER A 399 0.64 -1.67 -11.66
CA SER A 399 -0.17 -2.84 -11.95
C SER A 399 -0.99 -3.30 -10.76
N ALA A 400 -0.57 -3.01 -9.53
CA ALA A 400 -1.36 -3.36 -8.36
C ALA A 400 -1.13 -2.49 -7.12
N LEU A 401 -2.16 -2.35 -6.29
CA LEU A 401 -2.17 -1.59 -5.03
C LEU A 401 -2.94 -2.35 -3.95
N TRP A 402 -2.29 -2.66 -2.83
CA TRP A 402 -2.95 -3.19 -1.64
C TRP A 402 -2.71 -2.30 -0.44
N ARG A 403 -3.79 -1.87 0.20
CA ARG A 403 -3.71 -1.12 1.44
C ARG A 403 -3.38 -2.07 2.60
N PHE A 404 -2.41 -1.69 3.43
CA PHE A 404 -2.20 -2.31 4.72
C PHE A 404 -2.92 -1.47 5.79
N GLU A 405 -4.10 -1.83 6.25
CA GLU A 405 -4.81 -3.08 6.01
C GLU A 405 -6.30 -2.95 6.26
N TYR A 406 -7.09 -3.97 5.94
CA TYR A 406 -8.49 -4.01 6.33
C TYR A 406 -8.65 -4.24 7.83
N ALA A 407 -8.05 -5.31 8.38
CA ALA A 407 -8.13 -5.64 9.80
C ALA A 407 -7.06 -6.63 10.28
N HIS A 408 -6.55 -6.42 11.49
CA HIS A 408 -5.75 -7.42 12.23
C HIS A 408 -6.60 -8.46 12.97
N ARG A 409 -7.86 -8.13 13.27
CA ARG A 409 -8.73 -8.92 14.14
C ARG A 409 -10.06 -9.19 13.46
N LEU A 410 -10.53 -10.42 13.58
CA LEU A 410 -11.83 -10.84 13.04
C LEU A 410 -12.97 -9.94 13.53
N GLU A 411 -12.98 -9.62 14.82
CA GLU A 411 -14.02 -8.78 15.45
C GLU A 411 -14.06 -7.36 14.85
N ASN A 412 -12.90 -6.80 14.46
CA ASN A 412 -12.81 -5.47 13.87
C ASN A 412 -13.47 -5.40 12.48
N MET A 413 -13.72 -6.53 11.82
CA MET A 413 -14.38 -6.54 10.51
C MET A 413 -15.91 -6.44 10.59
N PHE A 414 -16.49 -6.59 11.77
CA PHE A 414 -17.94 -6.57 11.98
C PHE A 414 -18.35 -5.46 12.95
N ASP A 415 -19.65 -5.28 13.14
CA ASP A 415 -20.16 -4.26 14.06
C ASP A 415 -19.82 -4.67 15.50
N GLY A 416 -19.07 -3.80 16.19
CA GLY A 416 -18.51 -4.03 17.51
C GLY A 416 -17.76 -2.78 18.01
N GLU A 417 -17.21 -2.83 19.22
CA GLU A 417 -16.52 -1.70 19.87
C GLU A 417 -15.09 -1.42 19.32
N GLY A 418 -14.80 -1.84 18.09
CA GLY A 418 -13.53 -1.57 17.43
C GLY A 418 -13.29 -0.07 17.25
N THR A 419 -12.06 0.37 17.46
CA THR A 419 -11.64 1.79 17.40
C THR A 419 -10.63 2.00 16.28
N ALA A 420 -10.49 3.24 15.81
CA ALA A 420 -9.45 3.58 14.84
C ALA A 420 -8.09 3.33 15.49
N GLY A 421 -7.23 2.62 14.78
CA GLY A 421 -5.86 2.30 15.20
C GLY A 421 -4.83 2.89 14.24
N TYR A 422 -3.65 2.28 14.20
CA TYR A 422 -2.60 2.71 13.28
C TYR A 422 -2.93 2.42 11.81
N PHE A 423 -3.61 1.31 11.51
CA PHE A 423 -3.69 0.78 10.14
C PHE A 423 -5.08 0.29 9.70
N ASP A 424 -5.83 -0.42 10.56
CA ASP A 424 -7.11 -1.06 10.22
C ASP A 424 -8.12 -0.07 9.63
N ILE A 425 -8.44 -0.19 8.34
CA ILE A 425 -9.47 0.65 7.71
C ILE A 425 -10.89 0.18 8.00
N SER A 426 -11.07 -1.07 8.44
CA SER A 426 -12.37 -1.57 8.90
C SER A 426 -12.87 -0.88 10.18
N THR A 427 -12.02 -0.12 10.86
CA THR A 427 -12.34 0.71 12.03
C THR A 427 -11.90 2.18 11.85
N ASP A 428 -11.57 2.61 10.63
CA ASP A 428 -11.23 4.00 10.32
C ASP A 428 -12.13 4.53 9.19
N PRO A 429 -13.29 5.13 9.51
CA PRO A 429 -14.24 5.60 8.50
C PRO A 429 -13.65 6.68 7.57
N LEU A 430 -12.64 7.43 8.03
CA LEU A 430 -11.94 8.43 7.22
C LEU A 430 -11.17 7.78 6.07
N SER A 431 -10.32 6.80 6.39
CA SER A 431 -9.54 6.08 5.40
C SER A 431 -10.43 5.27 4.46
N GLN A 432 -11.48 4.63 4.98
CA GLN A 432 -12.48 3.90 4.20
C GLN A 432 -13.15 4.79 3.14
N ALA A 433 -13.58 6.00 3.53
CA ALA A 433 -14.17 6.96 2.60
C ALA A 433 -13.16 7.47 1.56
N SER A 434 -11.92 7.77 1.97
CA SER A 434 -10.85 8.28 1.08
C SER A 434 -10.53 7.35 -0.08
N GLU A 435 -10.71 6.04 0.10
CA GLU A 435 -10.30 5.01 -0.84
C GLU A 435 -11.12 5.01 -2.15
N ARG A 436 -12.32 5.62 -2.17
CA ARG A 436 -13.20 5.60 -3.36
C ARG A 436 -12.62 6.41 -4.49
N ALA A 437 -11.93 7.49 -4.17
CA ALA A 437 -11.17 8.22 -5.16
C ALA A 437 -10.07 7.35 -5.77
N SER A 438 -9.37 6.54 -4.97
CA SER A 438 -8.31 5.66 -5.48
C SER A 438 -8.83 4.68 -6.51
N LEU A 439 -9.97 4.04 -6.24
CA LEU A 439 -10.60 3.08 -7.14
C LEU A 439 -11.00 3.73 -8.47
N CYS A 440 -11.59 4.93 -8.43
CA CYS A 440 -11.92 5.69 -9.63
C CYS A 440 -10.67 6.09 -10.44
N LEU A 441 -9.67 6.70 -9.78
CA LEU A 441 -8.46 7.18 -10.45
C LEU A 441 -7.66 6.02 -11.05
N PHE A 442 -7.49 4.93 -10.30
CA PHE A 442 -6.63 3.81 -10.65
C PHE A 442 -7.33 2.68 -11.40
N LEU A 443 -8.35 2.03 -10.83
CA LEU A 443 -8.99 0.88 -11.46
C LEU A 443 -9.89 1.30 -12.62
N ARG A 444 -10.69 2.35 -12.45
CA ARG A 444 -11.55 2.89 -13.53
C ARG A 444 -10.78 3.75 -14.55
N ARG A 445 -9.51 4.03 -14.25
CA ARG A 445 -8.56 4.79 -15.08
C ARG A 445 -9.08 6.20 -15.39
N ASP A 446 -9.68 6.86 -14.40
CA ASP A 446 -10.12 8.24 -14.56
C ASP A 446 -8.92 9.18 -14.76
N LEU A 447 -7.76 8.86 -14.19
CA LEU A 447 -6.51 9.56 -14.42
C LEU A 447 -5.62 8.79 -15.40
N ALA A 448 -5.19 9.46 -16.46
CA ALA A 448 -4.29 8.88 -17.46
C ALA A 448 -2.84 8.77 -16.92
N PRO A 449 -2.06 7.78 -17.38
CA PRO A 449 -0.62 7.74 -17.14
C PRO A 449 0.09 9.01 -17.60
N ALA A 450 1.15 9.41 -16.88
CA ALA A 450 1.99 10.52 -17.28
C ALA A 450 2.66 10.24 -18.64
N ALA A 451 2.63 11.21 -19.55
CA ALA A 451 3.12 11.03 -20.92
C ALA A 451 4.63 10.73 -20.94
N GLU A 452 5.41 11.56 -20.25
CA GLU A 452 6.86 11.44 -20.13
C GLU A 452 7.26 10.14 -19.41
N GLN A 453 8.29 9.46 -19.94
CA GLN A 453 8.85 8.22 -19.40
C GLN A 453 10.36 8.37 -19.24
N VAL A 454 10.85 8.21 -18.01
CA VAL A 454 12.27 8.34 -17.67
C VAL A 454 12.71 7.14 -16.84
N ALA A 455 13.75 6.44 -17.30
CA ALA A 455 14.32 5.33 -16.55
C ALA A 455 15.81 5.56 -16.28
N VAL A 456 16.23 5.30 -15.05
CA VAL A 456 17.63 5.38 -14.65
C VAL A 456 18.31 4.04 -14.95
N ALA A 457 19.32 4.06 -15.82
CA ALA A 457 20.14 2.91 -16.15
C ALA A 457 21.02 2.53 -14.96
N LEU A 458 20.79 1.33 -14.42
CA LEU A 458 21.50 0.74 -13.29
C LEU A 458 21.98 -0.67 -13.68
N PRO A 459 22.91 -0.80 -14.64
CA PRO A 459 23.42 -2.11 -15.05
C PRO A 459 24.11 -2.85 -13.89
N ALA A 460 24.24 -4.16 -14.05
CA ALA A 460 25.10 -4.96 -13.18
C ALA A 460 26.50 -4.34 -13.15
N ARG A 461 26.99 -4.00 -11.96
CA ARG A 461 28.29 -3.33 -11.82
C ARG A 461 29.42 -4.29 -12.17
N GLU A 462 30.38 -3.80 -12.94
CA GLU A 462 31.65 -4.49 -13.13
C GLU A 462 32.42 -4.56 -11.81
N VAL A 463 33.17 -5.64 -11.67
CA VAL A 463 34.10 -5.89 -10.56
C VAL A 463 35.22 -4.83 -10.66
N GLY A 464 35.42 -4.01 -9.62
CA GLY A 464 36.45 -2.95 -9.57
C GLY A 464 36.02 -1.58 -9.05
N THR A 465 34.71 -1.30 -8.86
CA THR A 465 34.22 0.06 -8.51
C THR A 465 33.42 0.09 -7.20
N LEU A 466 34.06 -0.17 -6.06
CA LEU A 466 33.45 0.13 -4.76
C LEU A 466 33.31 1.65 -4.60
N GLN A 467 32.09 2.10 -4.31
CA GLN A 467 31.79 3.52 -4.13
C GLN A 467 32.15 3.95 -2.71
N GLU A 468 32.40 5.25 -2.54
CA GLU A 468 32.61 5.87 -1.21
C GLU A 468 31.34 5.89 -0.33
N LYS A 469 30.20 5.40 -0.85
CA LYS A 469 28.98 5.12 -0.10
C LYS A 469 28.08 4.11 -0.83
N ALA A 470 27.29 3.34 -0.09
CA ALA A 470 26.19 2.60 -0.69
C ALA A 470 25.12 3.57 -1.20
N THR A 471 24.77 3.48 -2.48
CA THR A 471 23.81 4.39 -3.11
C THR A 471 22.41 3.74 -3.15
N ARG A 472 21.42 4.46 -2.62
CA ARG A 472 20.00 4.07 -2.68
C ARG A 472 19.44 4.31 -4.07
N VAL A 473 18.33 3.64 -4.38
CA VAL A 473 17.65 3.73 -5.69
C VAL A 473 16.89 5.05 -5.87
N SER A 474 16.24 5.59 -4.84
CA SER A 474 15.54 6.86 -4.99
C SER A 474 16.53 8.04 -5.12
N PRO A 475 16.47 8.84 -6.20
CA PRO A 475 17.34 9.99 -6.38
C PRO A 475 16.79 11.26 -5.68
N SER A 476 17.60 12.33 -5.66
CA SER A 476 17.23 13.59 -5.01
C SER A 476 16.03 14.30 -5.66
N TRP A 477 15.73 13.98 -6.93
CA TRP A 477 14.65 14.54 -7.74
C TRP A 477 13.41 13.62 -7.81
N SER A 478 13.20 12.77 -6.80
CA SER A 478 12.14 11.75 -6.84
C SER A 478 10.73 12.31 -7.05
N SER A 479 10.46 13.56 -6.68
CA SER A 479 9.18 14.25 -6.92
C SER A 479 8.76 14.32 -8.39
N ALA A 480 9.67 14.08 -9.35
CA ALA A 480 9.32 13.91 -10.76
C ALA A 480 8.28 12.81 -11.00
N ALA A 481 8.13 11.85 -10.08
CA ALA A 481 7.11 10.81 -10.11
C ALA A 481 5.66 11.36 -10.16
N TRP A 482 5.42 12.61 -9.81
CA TRP A 482 4.08 13.22 -9.98
C TRP A 482 3.79 13.63 -11.43
N ASN A 483 4.80 13.78 -12.27
CA ASN A 483 4.66 14.40 -13.59
C ASN A 483 5.23 13.55 -14.74
N ALA A 484 6.05 12.55 -14.41
CA ALA A 484 6.63 11.62 -15.37
C ALA A 484 6.56 10.20 -14.81
N ARG A 485 6.36 9.22 -15.68
CA ARG A 485 6.59 7.81 -15.36
C ARG A 485 8.08 7.62 -15.11
N VAL A 486 8.44 7.33 -13.86
CA VAL A 486 9.83 7.12 -13.44
C VAL A 486 10.08 5.64 -13.20
N ALA A 487 11.28 5.15 -13.48
CA ALA A 487 11.67 3.77 -13.22
C ALA A 487 13.20 3.64 -13.14
N THR A 488 13.66 2.43 -12.91
CA THR A 488 15.04 2.01 -13.19
C THR A 488 15.05 0.93 -14.27
N TYR A 489 16.22 0.68 -14.85
CA TYR A 489 16.43 -0.37 -15.83
C TYR A 489 17.81 -0.99 -15.64
N ALA A 490 17.90 -2.32 -15.57
CA ALA A 490 19.15 -3.02 -15.26
C ALA A 490 20.11 -3.17 -16.45
N ALA A 491 19.94 -2.37 -17.50
CA ALA A 491 20.82 -2.33 -18.65
C ALA A 491 20.97 -0.90 -19.20
N GLU A 492 21.92 -0.72 -20.11
CA GLU A 492 22.15 0.55 -20.82
C GLU A 492 21.62 0.52 -22.26
N ALA A 493 21.13 -0.65 -22.72
CA ALA A 493 20.54 -0.80 -24.04
C ALA A 493 19.30 0.08 -24.19
N ALA A 494 19.02 0.55 -25.41
CA ALA A 494 17.84 1.37 -25.66
C ALA A 494 16.55 0.67 -25.23
N LEU A 495 15.69 1.40 -24.51
CA LEU A 495 14.39 0.91 -24.04
C LEU A 495 13.27 1.69 -24.75
N PRO A 496 12.46 1.05 -25.61
CA PRO A 496 11.44 1.75 -26.40
C PRO A 496 10.46 2.56 -25.54
N GLY A 497 10.28 3.83 -25.90
CA GLY A 497 9.40 4.77 -25.18
C GLY A 497 10.05 5.49 -24.00
N TRP A 498 11.15 4.98 -23.47
CA TRP A 498 11.80 5.52 -22.27
C TRP A 498 13.02 6.38 -22.59
N ARG A 499 13.08 7.57 -21.99
CA ARG A 499 14.33 8.33 -21.89
C ARG A 499 15.24 7.67 -20.86
N LEU A 500 16.31 7.06 -21.31
CA LEU A 500 17.33 6.50 -20.42
C LEU A 500 18.27 7.60 -19.91
N VAL A 501 18.50 7.58 -18.60
CA VAL A 501 19.39 8.48 -17.87
C VAL A 501 20.46 7.63 -17.21
N SER A 502 21.74 8.00 -17.34
CA SER A 502 22.81 7.26 -16.70
C SER A 502 22.77 7.39 -15.17
N GLY A 503 23.31 6.40 -14.45
CA GLY A 503 23.50 6.53 -13.01
C GLY A 503 24.40 7.72 -12.62
N SER A 504 25.38 8.10 -13.43
CA SER A 504 26.21 9.28 -13.11
C SER A 504 25.41 10.59 -13.18
N GLU A 505 24.48 10.72 -14.12
CA GLU A 505 23.60 11.88 -14.24
C GLU A 505 22.51 11.89 -13.16
N ALA A 506 21.81 10.77 -12.97
CA ALA A 506 20.66 10.68 -12.07
C ALA A 506 21.00 10.94 -10.59
N TYR A 507 22.24 10.66 -10.18
CA TYR A 507 22.69 10.79 -8.79
C TYR A 507 23.81 11.83 -8.61
N ALA A 508 24.06 12.66 -9.61
CA ALA A 508 24.98 13.79 -9.49
C ALA A 508 24.53 14.77 -8.40
N THR A 509 25.47 15.51 -7.81
CA THR A 509 25.19 16.51 -6.77
C THR A 509 24.20 17.58 -7.23
N ASN A 510 24.21 17.95 -8.52
CA ASN A 510 23.31 18.92 -9.13
C ASN A 510 22.07 18.30 -9.80
N ALA A 511 21.82 16.99 -9.63
CA ALA A 511 20.73 16.29 -10.32
C ALA A 511 19.35 16.94 -10.08
N ALA A 512 19.09 17.42 -8.86
CA ALA A 512 17.82 18.11 -8.55
C ALA A 512 17.55 19.33 -9.46
N ALA A 513 18.59 20.09 -9.80
CA ALA A 513 18.47 21.20 -10.74
C ALA A 513 18.32 20.73 -12.19
N ALA A 514 19.05 19.68 -12.58
CA ALA A 514 19.00 19.11 -13.92
C ALA A 514 17.62 18.53 -14.28
N PHE A 515 16.93 17.91 -13.31
CA PHE A 515 15.61 17.33 -13.49
C PHE A 515 14.44 18.23 -13.06
N ALA A 516 14.71 19.50 -12.73
CA ALA A 516 13.67 20.47 -12.33
C ALA A 516 12.50 20.61 -13.33
N PRO A 517 12.69 20.51 -14.67
CA PRO A 517 11.57 20.52 -15.61
C PRO A 517 10.56 19.38 -15.40
N LEU A 518 10.99 18.23 -14.87
CA LEU A 518 10.09 17.12 -14.54
C LEU A 518 9.45 17.30 -13.17
N THR A 519 10.11 17.96 -12.22
CA THR A 519 9.55 18.13 -10.87
C THR A 519 8.56 19.28 -10.78
N ASN A 520 8.63 20.26 -11.69
CA ASN A 520 7.85 21.50 -11.64
C ASN A 520 6.74 21.59 -12.72
N ALA A 521 6.49 20.50 -13.45
CA ALA A 521 5.38 20.44 -14.39
C ALA A 521 4.03 20.42 -13.66
N VAL A 522 2.98 20.92 -14.32
CA VAL A 522 1.61 20.92 -13.81
C VAL A 522 0.77 20.01 -14.71
N GLY A 523 0.29 18.90 -14.15
CA GLY A 523 -0.58 17.96 -14.82
C GLY A 523 -2.02 18.01 -14.31
N ALA A 524 -2.78 16.95 -14.60
CA ALA A 524 -4.12 16.74 -14.06
C ALA A 524 -4.14 16.62 -12.53
N LEU A 525 -3.00 16.30 -11.90
CA LEU A 525 -2.78 16.46 -10.47
C LEU A 525 -1.72 17.56 -10.26
N ALA A 526 -2.03 18.55 -9.43
CA ALA A 526 -1.14 19.65 -9.11
C ALA A 526 -0.95 19.77 -7.60
N ILE A 527 0.29 19.79 -7.13
CA ILE A 527 0.64 19.97 -5.71
C ILE A 527 1.20 21.38 -5.53
N ASP A 528 0.56 22.17 -4.68
CA ASP A 528 1.08 23.44 -4.17
C ASP A 528 1.74 23.20 -2.82
N GLN A 529 3.06 23.02 -2.81
CA GLN A 529 3.81 22.75 -1.58
C GLN A 529 3.81 23.94 -0.62
N ALA A 530 3.72 25.18 -1.13
CA ALA A 530 3.72 26.38 -0.30
C ALA A 530 2.41 26.50 0.50
N ARG A 531 1.28 26.27 -0.18
CA ARG A 531 -0.03 26.20 0.48
C ARG A 531 -0.27 24.88 1.21
N GLY A 532 0.48 23.83 0.88
CA GLY A 532 0.22 22.48 1.37
C GLY A 532 -1.12 21.96 0.81
N ALA A 533 -1.38 22.21 -0.47
CA ALA A 533 -2.65 21.90 -1.12
C ALA A 533 -2.42 21.03 -2.36
N PHE A 534 -3.46 20.35 -2.84
CA PHE A 534 -3.44 19.75 -4.16
C PHE A 534 -4.79 19.89 -4.85
N THR A 535 -4.80 19.81 -6.18
CA THR A 535 -6.00 19.62 -6.99
C THR A 535 -5.82 18.41 -7.91
N VAL A 536 -6.92 17.71 -8.18
CA VAL A 536 -7.02 16.65 -9.19
C VAL A 536 -8.18 16.97 -10.11
N THR A 537 -7.92 17.00 -11.41
CA THR A 537 -8.92 17.33 -12.43
C THR A 537 -8.89 16.29 -13.55
N THR A 538 -9.91 15.44 -13.58
CA THR A 538 -10.19 14.50 -14.68
C THR A 538 -11.61 14.70 -15.17
N GLU A 539 -12.02 14.02 -16.25
CA GLU A 539 -13.41 14.08 -16.70
C GLU A 539 -14.40 13.53 -15.66
N ARG A 540 -14.00 12.52 -14.87
CA ARG A 540 -14.92 11.69 -14.05
C ARG A 540 -14.65 11.74 -12.54
N THR A 541 -13.52 12.31 -12.13
CA THR A 541 -13.16 12.57 -10.73
C THR A 541 -12.44 13.92 -10.62
N VAL A 542 -12.98 14.84 -9.82
CA VAL A 542 -12.43 16.19 -9.61
C VAL A 542 -12.44 16.55 -8.14
N GLY A 543 -11.42 17.25 -7.65
CA GLY A 543 -11.33 17.60 -6.23
C GLY A 543 -9.97 18.12 -5.81
N GLY A 544 -9.74 18.14 -4.51
CA GLY A 544 -8.47 18.58 -3.92
C GLY A 544 -8.46 18.53 -2.41
N PHE A 545 -7.36 19.04 -1.86
CA PHE A 545 -7.20 19.31 -0.43
C PHE A 545 -6.68 20.72 -0.25
N ALA A 546 -7.17 21.39 0.79
CA ALA A 546 -6.55 22.59 1.32
C ALA A 546 -6.70 22.67 2.84
N GLU A 547 -5.77 23.35 3.50
CA GLU A 547 -5.89 23.64 4.94
C GLU A 547 -7.00 24.66 5.22
N ALA A 548 -7.26 25.56 4.28
CA ALA A 548 -8.39 26.50 4.22
C ALA A 548 -8.45 27.12 2.81
N GLY A 549 -9.58 27.77 2.52
CA GLY A 549 -9.75 28.58 1.34
C GLY A 549 -10.22 27.82 0.10
N ARG A 550 -10.01 28.42 -1.06
CA ARG A 550 -10.53 27.93 -2.34
C ARG A 550 -9.76 26.75 -2.93
N VAL A 551 -10.51 25.75 -3.39
CA VAL A 551 -10.10 24.62 -4.24
C VAL A 551 -10.89 24.70 -5.55
N GLU A 552 -10.19 24.74 -6.68
CA GLU A 552 -10.79 24.74 -8.03
C GLU A 552 -10.28 23.53 -8.82
N ALA A 553 -11.21 22.71 -9.33
CA ALA A 553 -10.90 21.53 -10.11
C ALA A 553 -11.99 21.26 -11.17
N GLY A 554 -11.74 21.70 -12.41
CA GLY A 554 -12.69 21.56 -13.51
C GLY A 554 -14.07 22.17 -13.18
N PRO A 555 -15.18 21.40 -13.23
CA PRO A 555 -16.52 21.90 -12.92
C PRO A 555 -16.76 22.18 -11.42
N LEU A 556 -15.85 21.75 -10.54
CA LEU A 556 -15.98 21.87 -9.09
C LEU A 556 -15.20 23.09 -8.58
N THR A 557 -15.87 23.92 -7.78
CA THR A 557 -15.25 24.93 -6.91
C THR A 557 -15.72 24.69 -5.49
N VAL A 558 -14.79 24.69 -4.54
CA VAL A 558 -15.09 24.52 -3.11
C VAL A 558 -14.38 25.59 -2.30
N GLU A 559 -15.10 26.26 -1.40
CA GLU A 559 -14.51 27.10 -0.36
C GLU A 559 -14.46 26.32 0.96
N ILE A 560 -13.26 26.00 1.44
CA ILE A 560 -13.04 25.22 2.67
C ILE A 560 -12.89 26.17 3.87
N SER A 561 -13.65 25.91 4.93
CA SER A 561 -13.63 26.71 6.16
C SER A 561 -13.67 25.86 7.44
N GLY A 562 -13.14 26.41 8.53
CA GLY A 562 -13.13 25.82 9.88
C GLY A 562 -11.97 24.86 10.15
N THR A 563 -11.64 23.96 9.22
CA THR A 563 -10.56 22.97 9.38
C THR A 563 -10.04 22.51 8.01
N PRO A 564 -8.79 22.00 7.93
CA PRO A 564 -8.32 21.32 6.72
C PRO A 564 -9.28 20.24 6.25
N ALA A 565 -9.49 20.17 4.94
CA ALA A 565 -10.41 19.21 4.34
C ALA A 565 -9.93 18.69 2.98
N THR A 566 -10.22 17.42 2.73
CA THR A 566 -10.15 16.80 1.40
C THR A 566 -11.55 16.74 0.82
N VAL A 567 -11.77 17.31 -0.36
CA VAL A 567 -13.09 17.34 -1.00
C VAL A 567 -12.98 16.91 -2.46
N TRP A 568 -13.82 15.97 -2.89
CA TRP A 568 -13.89 15.58 -4.30
C TRP A 568 -15.28 15.10 -4.70
N VAL A 569 -15.49 15.04 -6.02
CA VAL A 569 -16.67 14.49 -6.68
C VAL A 569 -16.20 13.42 -7.66
N SER A 570 -16.84 12.25 -7.61
CA SER A 570 -16.70 11.21 -8.63
C SER A 570 -18.04 10.92 -9.29
N ALA A 571 -18.05 10.85 -10.62
CA ALA A 571 -19.18 10.30 -11.37
C ALA A 571 -19.37 8.82 -11.02
N LEU A 572 -20.62 8.40 -10.85
CA LEU A 572 -20.98 6.99 -10.58
C LEU A 572 -21.48 6.26 -11.83
N ASP A 573 -21.57 6.98 -12.95
CA ASP A 573 -21.79 6.44 -14.29
C ASP A 573 -20.52 6.63 -15.16
N ARG A 574 -20.65 6.40 -16.47
CA ARG A 574 -19.55 6.58 -17.44
C ARG A 574 -19.46 8.00 -18.01
N ALA A 575 -20.34 8.91 -17.62
CA ALA A 575 -20.35 10.27 -18.15
C ALA A 575 -19.36 11.18 -17.39
N PRO A 576 -18.88 12.28 -18.01
CA PRO A 576 -18.15 13.31 -17.29
C PRO A 576 -18.94 13.88 -16.11
N VAL A 577 -18.26 14.42 -15.10
CA VAL A 577 -18.88 15.00 -13.89
C VAL A 577 -19.99 16.01 -14.23
N SER A 578 -19.78 16.84 -15.25
CA SER A 578 -20.76 17.85 -15.69
C SER A 578 -22.04 17.27 -16.29
N GLU A 579 -22.04 16.02 -16.74
CA GLU A 579 -23.16 15.39 -17.43
C GLU A 579 -23.75 14.18 -16.69
N SER A 580 -23.01 13.67 -15.72
CA SER A 580 -23.37 12.50 -14.93
C SER A 580 -24.69 12.70 -14.21
N LYS A 581 -25.53 11.66 -14.23
CA LYS A 581 -26.81 11.68 -13.54
C LYS A 581 -26.68 11.35 -12.06
N ARG A 582 -25.52 10.82 -11.64
CA ARG A 582 -25.31 10.34 -10.28
C ARG A 582 -23.85 10.52 -9.88
N LEU A 583 -23.63 11.31 -8.85
CA LEU A 583 -22.32 11.66 -8.34
C LEU A 583 -22.20 11.30 -6.87
N LEU A 584 -21.00 10.95 -6.45
CA LEU A 584 -20.60 10.87 -5.04
C LEU A 584 -19.70 12.07 -4.73
N LEU A 585 -20.16 12.97 -3.85
CA LEU A 585 -19.30 13.97 -3.22
C LEU A 585 -18.83 13.47 -1.87
N THR A 586 -17.55 13.63 -1.59
CA THR A 586 -16.96 13.32 -0.29
C THR A 586 -16.24 14.53 0.27
N HIS A 587 -16.50 14.84 1.55
CA HIS A 587 -15.93 15.93 2.32
C HIS A 587 -15.33 15.37 3.60
N LEU A 588 -14.01 15.24 3.62
CA LEU A 588 -13.27 14.62 4.72
C LEU A 588 -12.49 15.66 5.51
N THR A 589 -12.83 15.80 6.80
CA THR A 589 -12.00 16.49 7.79
C THR A 589 -11.24 15.45 8.63
N ASP A 590 -10.82 15.79 9.84
CA ASP A 590 -10.14 14.86 10.74
C ASP A 590 -11.14 13.96 11.48
N VAL A 591 -10.81 12.68 11.62
CA VAL A 591 -11.57 11.72 12.41
C VAL A 591 -10.68 11.16 13.52
N GLN A 592 -11.20 11.10 14.73
CA GLN A 592 -10.49 10.65 15.92
C GLN A 592 -11.43 9.78 16.78
N ASN A 593 -10.88 8.97 17.68
CA ASN A 593 -11.70 8.30 18.67
C ASN A 593 -12.11 9.28 19.79
N THR A 594 -13.27 9.09 20.40
CA THR A 594 -13.66 9.85 21.60
C THR A 594 -12.73 9.51 22.76
N GLY A 595 -12.22 10.54 23.45
CA GLY A 595 -11.31 10.35 24.59
C GLY A 595 -9.87 9.99 24.20
N VAL A 596 -9.50 10.06 22.92
CA VAL A 596 -8.09 9.98 22.52
C VAL A 596 -7.31 11.09 23.22
N SER A 597 -6.11 10.76 23.74
CA SER A 597 -5.28 11.71 24.47
C SER A 597 -3.87 11.81 23.87
N TYR A 598 -3.38 13.05 23.80
CA TYR A 598 -2.06 13.40 23.30
C TYR A 598 -1.28 14.19 24.33
N ALA A 599 0.05 14.09 24.31
CA ALA A 599 0.90 14.84 25.22
C ALA A 599 0.95 16.34 24.89
N GLU A 600 0.56 16.73 23.67
CA GLU A 600 0.57 18.13 23.23
C GLU A 600 -0.51 18.44 22.18
N LYS A 601 -0.87 19.71 22.02
CA LYS A 601 -1.87 20.19 21.04
C LYS A 601 -1.52 19.89 19.57
N ALA A 602 -0.23 19.70 19.26
CA ALA A 602 0.20 19.30 17.92
C ALA A 602 -0.18 17.84 17.59
N ARG A 603 -0.59 17.04 18.59
CA ARG A 603 -1.06 15.66 18.44
C ARG A 603 -0.05 14.74 17.75
N LYS A 604 1.24 14.95 18.03
CA LYS A 604 2.33 14.10 17.54
C LYS A 604 2.57 12.92 18.47
N THR A 605 2.41 13.09 19.77
CA THR A 605 2.62 12.04 20.79
C THR A 605 1.29 11.52 21.32
N LEU A 606 0.94 10.27 20.96
CA LEU A 606 -0.26 9.59 21.38
C LEU A 606 -0.04 8.91 22.74
N LEU A 607 -0.94 9.18 23.70
CA LEU A 607 -0.90 8.63 25.07
C LEU A 607 -2.00 7.57 25.31
N ALA A 608 -3.18 7.76 24.73
CA ALA A 608 -4.26 6.77 24.77
C ALA A 608 -5.14 6.86 23.52
N TRP A 609 -5.61 5.72 23.02
CA TRP A 609 -6.44 5.64 21.81
C TRP A 609 -7.87 6.13 21.99
N GLY A 610 -8.41 6.21 23.20
CA GLY A 610 -9.84 6.49 23.40
C GLY A 610 -10.75 5.32 22.99
N LYS A 611 -12.01 5.63 22.67
CA LYS A 611 -13.07 4.67 22.33
C LYS A 611 -14.07 5.24 21.32
N THR A 612 -14.99 4.39 20.83
CA THR A 612 -16.15 4.84 20.05
C THR A 612 -17.20 5.51 20.96
N PRO A 613 -18.10 6.37 20.43
CA PRO A 613 -18.26 6.75 19.02
C PRO A 613 -17.06 7.54 18.48
N TYR A 614 -16.90 7.57 17.16
CA TYR A 614 -15.88 8.41 16.51
C TYR A 614 -16.25 9.89 16.64
N LEU A 615 -15.24 10.75 16.64
CA LEU A 615 -15.35 12.20 16.55
C LEU A 615 -14.88 12.65 15.17
N VAL A 616 -15.63 13.55 14.54
CA VAL A 616 -15.27 14.21 13.28
C VAL A 616 -15.10 15.70 13.56
N ARG A 617 -13.99 16.27 13.10
CA ARG A 617 -13.68 17.67 13.30
C ARG A 617 -14.63 18.53 12.49
N VAL A 618 -15.28 19.50 13.14
CA VAL A 618 -16.25 20.38 12.51
C VAL A 618 -15.57 21.26 11.47
N GLY A 619 -16.10 21.20 10.25
CA GLY A 619 -15.69 21.97 9.09
C GLY A 619 -16.85 22.10 8.11
N ALA A 620 -16.73 23.05 7.18
CA ALA A 620 -17.71 23.26 6.13
C ALA A 620 -17.00 23.49 4.78
N ALA A 621 -17.65 23.00 3.74
CA ALA A 621 -17.26 23.18 2.35
C ALA A 621 -18.43 23.80 1.58
N GLU A 622 -18.28 25.04 1.10
CA GLU A 622 -19.25 25.64 0.19
C GLU A 622 -18.97 25.11 -1.22
N VAL A 623 -19.86 24.24 -1.70
CA VAL A 623 -19.70 23.52 -2.96
C VAL A 623 -20.44 24.26 -4.06
N THR A 624 -19.73 24.54 -5.15
CA THR A 624 -20.30 25.02 -6.42
C THR A 624 -19.92 24.05 -7.53
N LEU A 625 -20.91 23.49 -8.21
CA LEU A 625 -20.71 22.47 -9.24
C LEU A 625 -21.41 22.86 -10.55
N ALA A 626 -20.62 22.96 -11.62
CA ALA A 626 -21.12 23.19 -12.96
C ALA A 626 -21.66 21.87 -13.56
N LEU A 627 -22.98 21.75 -13.62
CA LEU A 627 -23.71 20.58 -14.12
C LEU A 627 -24.61 20.97 -15.29
N LYS A 628 -24.91 20.01 -16.16
CA LYS A 628 -25.98 20.12 -17.15
C LYS A 628 -27.32 20.05 -16.45
N GLU A 629 -28.15 21.09 -16.59
CA GLU A 629 -29.47 21.19 -15.94
C GLU A 629 -29.36 21.14 -14.39
N PRO A 630 -28.60 22.06 -13.77
CA PRO A 630 -28.28 21.99 -12.34
C PRO A 630 -29.52 22.03 -11.44
N GLY A 631 -30.64 22.59 -11.92
CA GLY A 631 -31.92 22.65 -11.20
C GLY A 631 -32.65 21.31 -11.09
N ALA A 632 -32.23 20.28 -11.85
CA ALA A 632 -32.80 18.94 -11.79
C ALA A 632 -32.10 18.03 -10.77
N TYR A 633 -31.08 18.52 -10.06
CA TYR A 633 -30.33 17.73 -9.09
C TYR A 633 -30.86 17.88 -7.68
N THR A 634 -30.94 16.76 -6.97
CA THR A 634 -31.15 16.68 -5.53
C THR A 634 -29.86 16.23 -4.85
N VAL A 635 -29.53 16.84 -3.71
CA VAL A 635 -28.39 16.48 -2.86
C VAL A 635 -28.90 15.78 -1.60
N HIS A 636 -28.37 14.59 -1.31
CA HIS A 636 -28.65 13.84 -0.09
C HIS A 636 -27.37 13.65 0.71
N ALA A 637 -27.44 13.89 2.02
CA ALA A 637 -26.40 13.39 2.93
C ALA A 637 -26.48 11.86 3.01
N LEU A 638 -25.35 11.20 3.24
CA LEU A 638 -25.26 9.74 3.32
C LEU A 638 -24.66 9.30 4.66
N ALA A 639 -25.18 8.20 5.19
CA ALA A 639 -24.46 7.40 6.19
C ALA A 639 -23.22 6.76 5.55
N THR A 640 -22.29 6.24 6.38
CA THR A 640 -21.09 5.55 5.88
C THR A 640 -21.37 4.24 5.14
N SER A 641 -22.61 3.72 5.24
CA SER A 641 -23.14 2.60 4.46
C SER A 641 -23.65 2.99 3.06
N GLY A 642 -23.79 4.29 2.78
CA GLY A 642 -24.39 4.81 1.55
C GLY A 642 -25.91 4.97 1.64
N ARG A 643 -26.54 4.62 2.77
CA ARG A 643 -27.96 4.92 3.02
C ARG A 643 -28.20 6.43 2.97
N ARG A 644 -29.17 6.87 2.17
CA ARG A 644 -29.60 8.28 2.14
C ARG A 644 -30.16 8.70 3.50
N LEU A 645 -29.74 9.87 3.95
CA LEU A 645 -30.24 10.56 5.13
C LEU A 645 -31.15 11.71 4.67
N GLU A 646 -30.96 12.91 5.19
CA GLU A 646 -31.74 14.08 4.80
C GLU A 646 -31.33 14.65 3.43
N ARG A 647 -32.26 15.40 2.83
CA ARG A 647 -31.97 16.26 1.69
C ARG A 647 -31.21 17.49 2.16
N VAL A 648 -30.10 17.79 1.50
CA VAL A 648 -29.31 19.00 1.76
C VAL A 648 -29.90 20.16 0.94
N ALA A 649 -30.09 21.29 1.60
CA ALA A 649 -30.55 22.51 0.93
C ALA A 649 -29.55 22.90 -0.16
N SER A 650 -30.04 23.00 -1.40
CA SER A 650 -29.26 23.34 -2.58
C SER A 650 -30.02 24.35 -3.42
N LYS A 651 -29.30 25.18 -4.16
CA LYS A 651 -29.85 26.23 -5.03
C LYS A 651 -29.03 26.33 -6.32
N VAL A 652 -29.62 26.89 -7.35
CA VAL A 652 -28.89 27.25 -8.57
C VAL A 652 -28.49 28.71 -8.48
N VAL A 653 -27.20 29.00 -8.60
CA VAL A 653 -26.65 30.36 -8.69
C VAL A 653 -25.76 30.42 -9.93
N ASP A 654 -25.99 31.40 -10.80
CA ASP A 654 -25.26 31.59 -12.06
C ASP A 654 -25.14 30.31 -12.90
N GLY A 655 -26.22 29.52 -12.96
CA GLY A 655 -26.26 28.28 -13.72
C GLY A 655 -25.44 27.12 -13.12
N LYS A 656 -25.08 27.18 -11.83
CA LYS A 656 -24.34 26.12 -11.12
C LYS A 656 -25.11 25.66 -9.89
N LEU A 657 -24.98 24.38 -9.55
CA LEU A 657 -25.54 23.81 -8.33
C LEU A 657 -24.68 24.24 -7.14
N CYS A 658 -25.28 24.89 -6.15
CA CYS A 658 -24.60 25.37 -4.95
C CYS A 658 -25.23 24.81 -3.67
N PHE A 659 -24.42 24.32 -2.75
CA PHE A 659 -24.84 23.86 -1.43
C PHE A 659 -23.68 23.86 -0.42
N THR A 660 -23.98 23.72 0.86
CA THR A 660 -22.95 23.60 1.90
C THR A 660 -22.86 22.16 2.39
N ALA A 661 -21.69 21.55 2.25
CA ALA A 661 -21.35 20.29 2.89
C ALA A 661 -20.79 20.58 4.28
N SER A 662 -21.65 20.52 5.29
CA SER A 662 -21.28 20.70 6.71
C SER A 662 -21.07 19.37 7.40
N VAL A 663 -19.97 19.26 8.16
CA VAL A 663 -19.73 18.09 9.01
C VAL A 663 -20.78 17.99 10.11
N ALA A 664 -21.00 19.07 10.87
CA ALA A 664 -21.94 19.08 11.98
C ALA A 664 -23.39 19.17 11.49
N ASN A 665 -24.21 18.17 11.84
CA ASN A 665 -25.65 18.15 11.58
C ASN A 665 -26.41 17.71 12.85
N LYS A 666 -27.75 17.78 12.80
CA LYS A 666 -28.61 17.51 13.97
C LYS A 666 -28.43 16.11 14.56
N ASP A 667 -28.14 15.11 13.71
CA ASP A 667 -28.08 13.68 14.07
C ASP A 667 -26.63 13.16 14.17
N GLY A 668 -25.63 14.02 13.98
CA GLY A 668 -24.21 13.66 14.02
C GLY A 668 -23.41 14.20 12.84
N ALA A 669 -22.24 13.60 12.63
CA ALA A 669 -21.31 14.00 11.58
C ALA A 669 -21.70 13.44 10.19
N HIS A 670 -21.70 14.26 9.15
CA HIS A 670 -21.84 13.84 7.75
C HIS A 670 -20.55 14.13 6.96
N MET A 671 -20.11 13.17 6.14
CA MET A 671 -18.90 13.28 5.32
C MET A 671 -19.14 12.94 3.84
N LEU A 672 -20.30 12.37 3.52
CA LEU A 672 -20.58 11.76 2.22
C LEU A 672 -21.93 12.27 1.71
N TYR A 673 -22.01 12.54 0.41
CA TYR A 673 -23.22 13.08 -0.21
C TYR A 673 -23.44 12.45 -1.59
N GLU A 674 -24.69 12.10 -1.88
CA GLU A 674 -25.12 11.71 -3.22
C GLU A 674 -25.78 12.90 -3.91
N ILE A 675 -25.32 13.21 -5.12
CA ILE A 675 -25.93 14.22 -5.99
C ILE A 675 -26.54 13.48 -7.16
N VAL A 676 -27.86 13.52 -7.29
CA VAL A 676 -28.60 12.73 -8.28
C VAL A 676 -29.52 13.63 -9.09
N ARG A 677 -29.54 13.42 -10.41
CA ARG A 677 -30.53 14.03 -11.31
C ARG A 677 -31.76 13.13 -11.35
N GLU A 678 -32.88 13.67 -10.89
CA GLU A 678 -34.17 12.96 -10.86
C GLU A 678 -34.77 12.77 -12.26
#